data_AF-A0A6G2KHK4-F1
#
_entry.id   AF-A0A6G2KHK4-F1
#
_cell.length_a   1.000
_cell.length_b   1.000
_cell.length_c   1.000
_cell.angle_alpha   90.00
_cell.angle_beta   90.00
_cell.angle_gamma   90.00
#
_symmetry.space_group_name_H-M   'P 1'
#
loop_
_entity.id
_entity.type
_entity.pdbx_description
1 polymer ?
#
loop_
_entity_poly.entity_id
_entity_poly.type
_entity_poly.pdbx_seq_one_letter_code
_entity_poly.pdbx_strand_id
1 'polypeptide(L)'
;MGETATVNVAGYFTDPDGDALTFTATVSNAQTASVAVSGSVVTVSAVARGVATVTVTATDSGGLSAQQSFEVTVPNQAPVATGTVPAQTVFVGDTARVDMAAYFNDPDGDALAYSAASSNAAAVSASVAESVVSISAIAAGTATITITATDPDGLSAQHSLEVTVPNRAPEPVGSLAAQTLAVGQTVAVEVSPYFADPDGDSLSYTAASTDTAVASATVAGGVVTVEAIARGIASVTVTATDPGGLSTDQSFEVTVPNQAPVVRDSIESRTLGVGEIESWSGPDLFRDPDGDSLTHAAGSSDLEVVRPWVTDDVLLIQGLSPGTATVTFRALDPEGAVARIVFDITVLGPVSISGTNPVVLLEGATATIFGSGFSSSPELNRVSIGGLLARVTAATGAALSIEVPQADCLPPRRAVLSVAVGERSDARTVGVAPRSKEDLELPVSYYRYTHAGNGCLHLPGDASGGEYVIGVVSTSEAPYSLTPVTMTSIAGDPTVAANQRLVAASDRHGQGVADAGSLPLASAPRAARVGTATSPGPENVGGERDWERHNQVMERNQEIVRQLGPASPPSMAHARQSLAYSVSDTLTLFAGFEATCSTRDQVRAVVRRVGDNTLWLDDIENPSATFTDSELAHLDSFYAANAREVHEDYFGGLSDIDGNNRVMILMTKQVNRLDDEDSFLGGWVWFGDLYSPAECATSNQAEIFYGRVPDPDGVYGYRWTKQQALAYYPSLLTHEIAHLVQGNAAVFGGADYTTWELEGGATLSEQLVAYGLFGHGSGQNLGWAAYQWGRDWYGQWVSGLSRFFGWDSEDPTNSRRVSNAPEECSWMGRPEQGNDGPCKNAFRAVYDVPSVVLRYAMDRWGDDYSGGEQALMRRLTRSPKKGLASLAEVSGWRAEQILADFYISLWIDLNGGNAYGMATWDLDDIWSRLAWSTQLRPNVSTTAEFHGRWNVRAGSTYYLHWIPRGSRGPTALRVASPSGAPVPDHVSVWALRVR
;
A
#
# COMPACT_ATOMS: atom_id res chain seq x y z
N MET A 1 -15.32 -70.34 -3.21
CA MET A 1 -16.56 -70.49 -4.03
C MET A 1 -16.64 -71.90 -4.61
N GLY A 2 -17.80 -72.57 -4.61
CA GLY A 2 -17.97 -73.91 -5.21
C GLY A 2 -17.71 -75.12 -4.31
N GLU A 3 -17.36 -74.91 -3.04
CA GLU A 3 -17.28 -75.99 -2.05
C GLU A 3 -18.68 -76.49 -1.66
N THR A 4 -18.81 -77.79 -1.41
CA THR A 4 -20.07 -78.43 -1.04
C THR A 4 -19.97 -79.17 0.28
N ALA A 5 -20.98 -79.03 1.14
CA ALA A 5 -21.14 -79.79 2.37
C ALA A 5 -22.45 -80.58 2.35
N THR A 6 -22.46 -81.78 2.94
CA THR A 6 -23.65 -82.65 3.00
C THR A 6 -24.06 -82.95 4.42
N VAL A 7 -25.35 -82.91 4.71
CA VAL A 7 -25.95 -83.23 6.02
C VAL A 7 -27.04 -84.28 5.84
N ASN A 8 -26.96 -85.40 6.55
CA ASN A 8 -28.03 -86.39 6.59
C ASN A 8 -29.05 -86.00 7.68
N VAL A 9 -30.27 -85.66 7.28
CA VAL A 9 -31.30 -85.13 8.16
C VAL A 9 -32.23 -86.18 8.76
N ALA A 10 -32.08 -87.46 8.39
CA ALA A 10 -32.99 -88.54 8.84
C ALA A 10 -33.08 -88.68 10.36
N GLY A 11 -32.01 -88.37 11.10
CA GLY A 11 -31.96 -88.48 12.56
C GLY A 11 -32.48 -87.25 13.32
N TYR A 12 -32.82 -86.17 12.62
CA TYR A 12 -33.25 -84.90 13.23
C TYR A 12 -34.79 -84.73 13.22
N PHE A 13 -35.50 -85.64 12.57
CA PHE A 13 -36.96 -85.67 12.48
C PHE A 13 -37.47 -87.08 12.74
N THR A 14 -38.55 -87.22 13.50
CA THR A 14 -39.20 -88.51 13.77
C THR A 14 -40.71 -88.36 13.67
N ASP A 15 -41.36 -89.31 13.01
CA ASP A 15 -42.82 -89.40 13.00
C ASP A 15 -43.31 -90.25 14.18
N PRO A 16 -44.21 -89.74 15.05
CA PRO A 16 -44.72 -90.49 16.20
C PRO A 16 -45.50 -91.76 15.87
N ASP A 17 -46.14 -91.80 14.70
CA ASP A 17 -46.94 -92.94 14.22
C ASP A 17 -46.09 -93.92 13.38
N GLY A 18 -44.83 -93.56 13.11
CA GLY A 18 -43.85 -94.39 12.40
C GLY A 18 -43.90 -94.23 10.88
N ASP A 19 -44.58 -93.19 10.38
CA ASP A 19 -44.68 -92.92 8.95
C ASP A 19 -43.34 -92.52 8.33
N ALA A 20 -43.17 -92.87 7.04
CA ALA A 20 -41.98 -92.50 6.29
C ALA A 20 -41.97 -90.98 5.99
N LEU A 21 -40.88 -90.31 6.36
CA LEU A 21 -40.71 -88.87 6.14
C LEU A 21 -40.08 -88.57 4.78
N THR A 22 -40.63 -87.56 4.10
CA THR A 22 -40.06 -86.94 2.90
C THR A 22 -39.48 -85.58 3.24
N PHE A 23 -38.30 -85.26 2.70
CA PHE A 23 -37.55 -84.04 3.04
C PHE A 23 -37.48 -83.08 1.87
N THR A 24 -37.68 -81.80 2.15
CA THR A 24 -37.36 -80.68 1.26
C THR A 24 -36.50 -79.66 2.00
N ALA A 25 -35.74 -78.85 1.27
CA ALA A 25 -34.95 -77.79 1.87
C ALA A 25 -35.02 -76.51 1.03
N THR A 26 -35.04 -75.38 1.72
CA THR A 26 -34.96 -74.04 1.12
C THR A 26 -33.79 -73.28 1.73
N VAL A 27 -33.27 -72.31 1.01
CA VAL A 27 -32.20 -71.43 1.47
C VAL A 27 -32.69 -69.99 1.43
N SER A 28 -32.43 -69.23 2.49
CA SER A 28 -32.91 -67.85 2.61
C SER A 28 -32.28 -66.91 1.59
N ASN A 29 -31.05 -67.20 1.14
CA ASN A 29 -30.38 -66.46 0.08
C ASN A 29 -29.64 -67.39 -0.90
N ALA A 30 -30.25 -67.61 -2.06
CA ALA A 30 -29.69 -68.45 -3.12
C ALA A 30 -28.43 -67.87 -3.79
N GLN A 31 -28.13 -66.57 -3.61
CA GLN A 31 -26.90 -65.94 -4.09
C GLN A 31 -25.69 -66.26 -3.20
N THR A 32 -25.93 -66.60 -1.93
CA THR A 32 -24.87 -66.95 -0.97
C THR A 32 -24.62 -68.46 -0.96
N ALA A 33 -25.68 -69.28 -0.92
CA ALA A 33 -25.58 -70.72 -0.95
C ALA A 33 -26.75 -71.34 -1.70
N SER A 34 -26.55 -72.52 -2.30
CA SER A 34 -27.62 -73.30 -2.92
C SER A 34 -27.81 -74.63 -2.18
N VAL A 35 -29.03 -75.16 -2.19
CA VAL A 35 -29.35 -76.41 -1.48
C VAL A 35 -30.06 -77.40 -2.41
N ALA A 36 -29.68 -78.67 -2.31
CA ALA A 36 -30.32 -79.79 -3.01
C ALA A 36 -30.59 -80.93 -2.03
N VAL A 37 -31.73 -81.61 -2.17
CA VAL A 37 -32.11 -82.74 -1.30
C VAL A 37 -32.24 -84.01 -2.13
N SER A 38 -31.60 -85.10 -1.67
CA SER A 38 -31.71 -86.43 -2.26
C SER A 38 -31.95 -87.45 -1.16
N GLY A 39 -33.18 -87.98 -1.09
CA GLY A 39 -33.63 -88.81 0.04
C GLY A 39 -33.59 -88.01 1.34
N SER A 40 -32.78 -88.46 2.30
CA SER A 40 -32.57 -87.75 3.58
C SER A 40 -31.28 -86.92 3.62
N VAL A 41 -30.56 -86.76 2.51
CA VAL A 41 -29.31 -85.99 2.48
C VAL A 41 -29.54 -84.63 1.85
N VAL A 42 -29.21 -83.58 2.59
CA VAL A 42 -29.22 -82.18 2.16
C VAL A 42 -27.79 -81.79 1.79
N THR A 43 -27.56 -81.39 0.55
CA THR A 43 -26.27 -80.87 0.05
C THR A 43 -26.36 -79.37 -0.08
N VAL A 44 -25.46 -78.65 0.57
CA VAL A 44 -25.32 -77.20 0.48
C VAL A 44 -24.06 -76.87 -0.31
N SER A 45 -24.16 -75.99 -1.30
CA SER A 45 -23.00 -75.52 -2.09
C SER A 45 -22.81 -74.02 -1.89
N ALA A 46 -21.58 -73.59 -1.59
CA ALA A 46 -21.25 -72.17 -1.44
C ALA A 46 -21.26 -71.47 -2.80
N VAL A 47 -22.04 -70.40 -2.92
CA VAL A 47 -22.21 -69.63 -4.16
C VAL A 47 -21.46 -68.32 -4.11
N ALA A 48 -21.61 -67.50 -3.06
CA ALA A 48 -20.87 -66.24 -2.89
C ALA A 48 -20.72 -65.90 -1.40
N ARG A 49 -19.82 -64.97 -1.07
CA ARG A 49 -19.61 -64.52 0.32
C ARG A 49 -20.92 -64.06 0.98
N GLY A 50 -21.05 -64.33 2.27
CA GLY A 50 -22.21 -63.92 3.08
C GLY A 50 -22.78 -65.06 3.92
N VAL A 51 -23.95 -64.80 4.50
CA VAL A 51 -24.62 -65.71 5.42
C VAL A 51 -26.00 -66.07 4.86
N ALA A 52 -26.32 -67.36 4.84
CA ALA A 52 -27.62 -67.88 4.45
C ALA A 52 -28.12 -68.90 5.46
N THR A 53 -29.43 -69.00 5.63
CA THR A 53 -30.07 -69.98 6.50
C THR A 53 -30.72 -71.05 5.63
N VAL A 54 -30.39 -72.31 5.88
CA VAL A 54 -31.01 -73.47 5.23
C VAL A 54 -32.10 -74.01 6.15
N THR A 55 -33.33 -74.06 5.67
CA THR A 55 -34.48 -74.63 6.39
C THR A 55 -34.89 -75.93 5.74
N VAL A 56 -34.85 -77.01 6.51
CA VAL A 56 -35.26 -78.35 6.09
C VAL A 56 -36.66 -78.63 6.63
N THR A 57 -37.56 -79.06 5.76
CA THR A 57 -38.93 -79.47 6.07
C THR A 57 -39.07 -80.98 5.90
N ALA A 58 -39.47 -81.68 6.95
CA ALA A 58 -39.86 -83.08 6.90
C ALA A 58 -41.38 -83.20 6.87
N THR A 59 -41.93 -83.99 5.96
CA THR A 59 -43.39 -84.19 5.79
C THR A 59 -43.73 -85.68 5.80
N ASP A 60 -44.73 -86.06 6.58
CA ASP A 60 -45.24 -87.44 6.66
C ASP A 60 -46.12 -87.80 5.44
N SER A 61 -46.66 -89.03 5.45
CA SER A 61 -47.52 -89.53 4.37
C SER A 61 -48.94 -88.93 4.39
N GLY A 62 -49.36 -88.40 5.53
CA GLY A 62 -50.65 -87.71 5.74
C GLY A 62 -50.62 -86.22 5.36
N GLY A 63 -49.44 -85.64 5.14
CA GLY A 63 -49.21 -84.25 4.74
C GLY A 63 -48.90 -83.29 5.90
N LEU A 64 -48.65 -83.78 7.12
CA LEU A 64 -48.20 -82.94 8.25
C LEU A 64 -46.68 -82.76 8.20
N SER A 65 -46.19 -81.60 8.62
CA SER A 65 -44.76 -81.25 8.48
C SER A 65 -44.14 -80.59 9.70
N ALA A 66 -42.84 -80.82 9.91
CA ALA A 66 -41.99 -80.13 10.87
C ALA A 66 -40.76 -79.52 10.17
N GLN A 67 -40.21 -78.43 10.73
CA GLN A 67 -39.08 -77.70 10.15
C GLN A 67 -37.93 -77.52 11.15
N GLN A 68 -36.70 -77.54 10.64
CA GLN A 68 -35.49 -77.15 11.37
C GLN A 68 -34.57 -76.36 10.45
N SER A 69 -33.82 -75.41 10.99
CA SER A 69 -32.91 -74.57 10.22
C SER A 69 -31.51 -74.51 10.80
N PHE A 70 -30.51 -74.29 9.93
CA PHE A 70 -29.13 -74.01 10.31
C PHE A 70 -28.52 -72.92 9.42
N GLU A 71 -27.50 -72.23 9.92
CA GLU A 71 -26.81 -71.16 9.21
C GLU A 71 -25.62 -71.69 8.41
N VAL A 72 -25.37 -71.07 7.27
CA VAL A 72 -24.26 -71.33 6.35
C VAL A 72 -23.57 -70.00 6.10
N THR A 73 -22.30 -69.93 6.48
CA THR A 73 -21.47 -68.72 6.32
C THR A 73 -20.37 -69.00 5.31
N VAL A 74 -20.33 -68.22 4.25
CA VAL A 74 -19.26 -68.21 3.24
C VAL A 74 -18.37 -67.00 3.52
N PRO A 75 -17.15 -67.19 4.06
CA PRO A 75 -16.27 -66.08 4.42
C PRO A 75 -15.65 -65.41 3.18
N ASN A 76 -15.19 -64.16 3.35
CA ASN A 76 -14.35 -63.48 2.37
C ASN A 76 -12.93 -64.07 2.35
N GLN A 77 -12.30 -64.12 1.18
CA GLN A 77 -10.94 -64.60 0.98
C GLN A 77 -10.01 -63.45 0.65
N ALA A 78 -8.83 -63.44 1.26
CA ALA A 78 -7.83 -62.41 1.00
C ALA A 78 -7.32 -62.45 -0.46
N PRO A 79 -6.89 -61.31 -1.02
CA PRO A 79 -6.18 -61.28 -2.29
C PRO A 79 -4.92 -62.14 -2.22
N VAL A 80 -4.47 -62.64 -3.37
CA VAL A 80 -3.20 -63.39 -3.49
C VAL A 80 -2.25 -62.69 -4.46
N ALA A 81 -0.97 -62.62 -4.09
CA ALA A 81 0.08 -62.18 -5.00
C ALA A 81 0.34 -63.25 -6.06
N THR A 82 0.52 -62.83 -7.31
CA THR A 82 0.72 -63.70 -8.47
C THR A 82 1.94 -63.27 -9.29
N GLY A 83 2.66 -64.23 -9.86
CA GLY A 83 3.84 -63.96 -10.68
C GLY A 83 5.05 -63.40 -9.90
N THR A 84 5.94 -62.73 -10.63
CA THR A 84 7.11 -62.01 -10.07
C THR A 84 7.25 -60.66 -10.76
N VAL A 85 7.34 -59.58 -10.00
CA VAL A 85 7.54 -58.22 -10.54
C VAL A 85 9.01 -57.99 -10.90
N PRO A 86 9.35 -57.56 -12.13
CA PRO A 86 10.73 -57.32 -12.54
C PRO A 86 11.39 -56.16 -11.78
N ALA A 87 12.67 -56.32 -11.45
CA ALA A 87 13.50 -55.26 -10.89
C ALA A 87 13.66 -54.08 -11.87
N GLN A 88 13.85 -52.88 -11.33
CA GLN A 88 13.99 -51.64 -12.10
C GLN A 88 15.37 -51.03 -11.91
N THR A 89 15.92 -50.43 -12.97
CA THR A 89 17.09 -49.56 -12.90
C THR A 89 16.72 -48.20 -13.44
N VAL A 90 16.88 -47.15 -12.62
CA VAL A 90 16.41 -45.79 -12.90
C VAL A 90 17.50 -44.82 -12.48
N PHE A 91 17.79 -43.79 -13.28
CA PHE A 91 18.78 -42.77 -12.92
C PHE A 91 18.17 -41.68 -12.06
N VAL A 92 18.99 -40.97 -11.27
CA VAL A 92 18.52 -39.87 -10.41
C VAL A 92 17.75 -38.85 -11.25
N GLY A 93 16.55 -38.47 -10.79
CA GLY A 93 15.65 -37.55 -11.48
C GLY A 93 14.65 -38.21 -12.44
N ASP A 94 14.85 -39.47 -12.83
CA ASP A 94 13.92 -40.21 -13.68
C ASP A 94 12.83 -40.94 -12.87
N THR A 95 11.75 -41.32 -13.55
CA THR A 95 10.62 -42.06 -12.96
C THR A 95 10.24 -43.25 -13.83
N ALA A 96 10.13 -44.43 -13.22
CA ALA A 96 9.57 -45.63 -13.82
C ALA A 96 8.11 -45.84 -13.36
N ARG A 97 7.29 -46.52 -14.17
CA ARG A 97 5.91 -46.87 -13.83
C ARG A 97 5.67 -48.35 -14.03
N VAL A 98 5.08 -49.00 -13.03
CA VAL A 98 4.77 -50.44 -13.04
C VAL A 98 3.31 -50.63 -12.68
N ASP A 99 2.53 -51.27 -13.57
CA ASP A 99 1.14 -51.63 -13.30
C ASP A 99 1.08 -52.94 -12.51
N MET A 100 0.47 -52.89 -11.33
CA MET A 100 0.38 -53.99 -10.38
C MET A 100 -0.84 -54.88 -10.57
N ALA A 101 -1.78 -54.51 -11.46
CA ALA A 101 -3.02 -55.25 -11.67
C ALA A 101 -2.78 -56.71 -12.11
N ALA A 102 -1.70 -56.97 -12.84
CA ALA A 102 -1.35 -58.31 -13.31
C ALA A 102 -0.64 -59.19 -12.25
N TYR A 103 -0.29 -58.63 -11.09
CA TYR A 103 0.50 -59.29 -10.05
C TYR A 103 -0.30 -59.58 -8.77
N PHE A 104 -1.61 -59.31 -8.78
CA PHE A 104 -2.52 -59.65 -7.70
C PHE A 104 -3.82 -60.20 -8.26
N ASN A 105 -4.40 -61.19 -7.59
CA ASN A 105 -5.70 -61.75 -7.92
C ASN A 105 -6.54 -61.91 -6.67
N ASP A 106 -7.78 -61.44 -6.69
CA ASP A 106 -8.74 -61.70 -5.63
C ASP A 106 -9.58 -62.95 -5.95
N PRO A 107 -9.59 -63.98 -5.07
CA PRO A 107 -10.38 -65.19 -5.31
C PRO A 107 -11.89 -64.99 -5.38
N ASP A 108 -12.43 -63.94 -4.76
CA ASP A 108 -13.86 -63.60 -4.78
C ASP A 108 -14.20 -62.58 -5.88
N GLY A 109 -13.18 -62.08 -6.60
CA GLY A 109 -13.31 -61.17 -7.73
C GLY A 109 -13.45 -59.71 -7.33
N ASP A 110 -13.10 -59.37 -6.10
CA ASP A 110 -13.19 -58.00 -5.58
C ASP A 110 -12.16 -57.06 -6.23
N ALA A 111 -12.54 -55.78 -6.31
CA ALA A 111 -11.63 -54.72 -6.72
C ALA A 111 -10.60 -54.41 -5.62
N LEU A 112 -9.33 -54.38 -5.97
CA LEU A 112 -8.22 -54.20 -5.03
C LEU A 112 -7.78 -52.75 -4.93
N ALA A 113 -7.54 -52.29 -3.70
CA ALA A 113 -6.88 -51.02 -3.41
C ALA A 113 -5.38 -51.27 -3.17
N TYR A 114 -4.52 -50.44 -3.78
CA TYR A 114 -3.07 -50.63 -3.72
C TYR A 114 -2.38 -49.54 -2.90
N SER A 115 -1.32 -49.92 -2.21
CA SER A 115 -0.39 -49.02 -1.53
C SER A 115 1.05 -49.49 -1.74
N ALA A 116 2.03 -48.59 -1.71
CA ALA A 116 3.44 -48.91 -1.88
C ALA A 116 4.29 -48.23 -0.82
N ALA A 117 5.32 -48.94 -0.35
CA ALA A 117 6.30 -48.45 0.62
C ALA A 117 7.72 -48.76 0.14
N SER A 118 8.62 -47.77 0.23
CA SER A 118 10.03 -47.94 -0.10
C SER A 118 10.85 -48.29 1.15
N SER A 119 11.72 -49.29 1.06
CA SER A 119 12.69 -49.62 2.12
C SER A 119 13.78 -48.55 2.28
N ASN A 120 13.99 -47.70 1.27
CA ASN A 120 14.94 -46.61 1.29
C ASN A 120 14.36 -45.41 0.54
N ALA A 121 13.48 -44.67 1.23
CA ALA A 121 12.82 -43.49 0.68
C ALA A 121 13.78 -42.35 0.31
N ALA A 122 15.02 -42.35 0.82
CA ALA A 122 16.04 -41.37 0.46
C ALA A 122 16.66 -41.65 -0.92
N ALA A 123 16.71 -42.91 -1.36
CA ALA A 123 17.19 -43.30 -2.68
C ALA A 123 16.05 -43.40 -3.70
N VAL A 124 14.90 -43.95 -3.31
CA VAL A 124 13.77 -44.20 -4.20
C VAL A 124 12.46 -43.95 -3.48
N SER A 125 11.60 -43.11 -4.04
CA SER A 125 10.22 -42.93 -3.59
C SER A 125 9.25 -43.71 -4.48
N ALA A 126 8.13 -44.13 -3.89
CA ALA A 126 7.06 -44.81 -4.61
C ALA A 126 5.71 -44.20 -4.25
N SER A 127 4.86 -44.00 -5.24
CA SER A 127 3.47 -43.57 -5.08
C SER A 127 2.56 -44.42 -5.94
N VAL A 128 1.28 -44.49 -5.58
CA VAL A 128 0.31 -45.36 -6.24
C VAL A 128 -0.88 -44.55 -6.71
N ALA A 129 -1.25 -44.74 -7.97
CA ALA A 129 -2.50 -44.25 -8.54
C ALA A 129 -3.23 -45.45 -9.15
N GLU A 130 -4.39 -45.80 -8.60
CA GLU A 130 -5.13 -47.02 -8.95
C GLU A 130 -4.24 -48.26 -8.77
N SER A 131 -3.90 -48.99 -9.84
CA SER A 131 -2.98 -50.13 -9.80
C SER A 131 -1.54 -49.78 -10.20
N VAL A 132 -1.26 -48.55 -10.64
CA VAL A 132 0.05 -48.18 -11.17
C VAL A 132 0.92 -47.56 -10.08
N VAL A 133 2.06 -48.19 -9.83
CA VAL A 133 3.11 -47.69 -8.94
C VAL A 133 4.09 -46.85 -9.74
N SER A 134 4.20 -45.57 -9.39
CA SER A 134 5.23 -44.66 -9.92
C SER A 134 6.43 -44.66 -8.97
N ILE A 135 7.60 -44.95 -9.52
CA ILE A 135 8.87 -45.13 -8.80
C ILE A 135 9.81 -44.02 -9.25
N SER A 136 10.14 -43.10 -8.36
CA SER A 136 11.02 -41.96 -8.66
C SER A 136 12.36 -42.11 -7.95
N ALA A 137 13.45 -42.06 -8.71
CA ALA A 137 14.82 -42.14 -8.20
C ALA A 137 15.29 -40.77 -7.70
N ILE A 138 15.78 -40.74 -6.46
CA ILE A 138 16.15 -39.52 -5.73
C ILE A 138 17.65 -39.44 -5.50
N ALA A 139 18.30 -40.56 -5.19
CA ALA A 139 19.74 -40.63 -4.96
C ALA A 139 20.28 -42.02 -5.32
N ALA A 140 21.58 -42.10 -5.63
CA ALA A 140 22.23 -43.37 -5.91
C ALA A 140 22.09 -44.35 -4.74
N GLY A 141 21.82 -45.62 -5.06
CA GLY A 141 21.60 -46.67 -4.08
C GLY A 141 20.55 -47.68 -4.52
N THR A 142 20.18 -48.58 -3.61
CA THR A 142 19.16 -49.62 -3.86
C THR A 142 18.01 -49.49 -2.87
N ALA A 143 16.80 -49.74 -3.34
CA ALA A 143 15.59 -49.80 -2.53
C ALA A 143 14.72 -50.99 -2.94
N THR A 144 14.06 -51.62 -1.99
CA THR A 144 12.97 -52.56 -2.25
C THR A 144 11.64 -51.82 -2.09
N ILE A 145 10.80 -51.84 -3.11
CA ILE A 145 9.43 -51.30 -3.04
C ILE A 145 8.50 -52.47 -2.70
N THR A 146 7.80 -52.37 -1.57
CA THR A 146 6.77 -53.33 -1.14
C THR A 146 5.39 -52.75 -1.45
N ILE A 147 4.62 -53.46 -2.26
CA ILE A 147 3.27 -53.13 -2.67
C ILE A 147 2.30 -54.01 -1.88
N THR A 148 1.28 -53.41 -1.28
CA THR A 148 0.19 -54.11 -0.60
C THR A 148 -1.11 -53.90 -1.37
N ALA A 149 -1.80 -54.98 -1.75
CA ALA A 149 -3.12 -54.95 -2.34
C ALA A 149 -4.15 -55.43 -1.31
N THR A 150 -5.20 -54.64 -1.10
CA THR A 150 -6.20 -54.85 -0.04
C THR A 150 -7.60 -54.90 -0.66
N ASP A 151 -8.40 -55.90 -0.26
CA ASP A 151 -9.81 -56.01 -0.66
C ASP A 151 -10.71 -55.04 0.14
N PRO A 152 -12.00 -54.87 -0.24
CA PRO A 152 -12.92 -54.00 0.48
C PRO A 152 -13.22 -54.40 1.93
N ASP A 153 -12.99 -55.67 2.30
CA ASP A 153 -13.18 -56.19 3.66
C ASP A 153 -11.92 -56.06 4.53
N GLY A 154 -10.83 -55.53 3.97
CA GLY A 154 -9.59 -55.19 4.67
C GLY A 154 -8.55 -56.31 4.72
N LEU A 155 -8.76 -57.44 4.04
CA LEU A 155 -7.73 -58.46 3.90
C LEU A 155 -6.76 -58.09 2.78
N SER A 156 -5.49 -58.50 2.89
CA SER A 156 -4.45 -58.03 1.96
C SER A 156 -3.37 -59.07 1.66
N ALA A 157 -2.68 -58.86 0.54
CA ALA A 157 -1.45 -59.54 0.16
C ALA A 157 -0.37 -58.52 -0.23
N GLN A 158 0.89 -58.96 -0.20
CA GLN A 158 2.04 -58.14 -0.54
C GLN A 158 2.87 -58.73 -1.68
N HIS A 159 3.46 -57.86 -2.48
CA HIS A 159 4.51 -58.18 -3.46
C HIS A 159 5.61 -57.13 -3.36
N SER A 160 6.86 -57.49 -3.64
CA SER A 160 7.96 -56.52 -3.73
C SER A 160 8.71 -56.55 -5.07
N LEU A 161 9.43 -55.46 -5.36
CA LEU A 161 10.40 -55.36 -6.46
C LEU A 161 11.63 -54.58 -6.01
N GLU A 162 12.79 -54.90 -6.58
CA GLU A 162 14.05 -54.19 -6.31
C GLU A 162 14.26 -53.04 -7.31
N VAL A 163 14.74 -51.91 -6.83
CA VAL A 163 15.09 -50.73 -7.63
C VAL A 163 16.53 -50.36 -7.36
N THR A 164 17.33 -50.24 -8.42
CA THR A 164 18.74 -49.79 -8.37
C THR A 164 18.88 -48.43 -9.05
N VAL A 165 19.47 -47.48 -8.36
CA VAL A 165 19.85 -46.16 -8.87
C VAL A 165 21.38 -46.11 -8.92
N PRO A 166 22.00 -46.26 -10.11
CA PRO A 166 23.46 -46.24 -10.24
C PRO A 166 24.00 -44.81 -10.14
N ASN A 167 25.20 -44.67 -9.57
CA ASN A 167 25.97 -43.42 -9.56
C ASN A 167 26.69 -43.21 -10.90
N ARG A 168 26.68 -42.00 -11.44
CA ARG A 168 27.33 -41.60 -12.70
C ARG A 168 28.49 -40.67 -12.40
N ALA A 169 29.56 -40.79 -13.18
CA ALA A 169 30.72 -39.92 -13.02
C ALA A 169 30.39 -38.47 -13.41
N PRO A 170 31.08 -37.48 -12.82
CA PRO A 170 30.99 -36.09 -13.28
C PRO A 170 31.49 -35.95 -14.71
N GLU A 171 30.97 -34.97 -15.44
CA GLU A 171 31.33 -34.67 -16.83
C GLU A 171 31.89 -33.26 -16.99
N PRO A 172 32.86 -33.03 -17.92
CA PRO A 172 33.36 -31.70 -18.20
C PRO A 172 32.33 -30.85 -18.96
N VAL A 173 32.17 -29.61 -18.53
CA VAL A 173 31.31 -28.60 -19.15
C VAL A 173 32.19 -27.48 -19.70
N GLY A 174 32.21 -27.31 -21.02
CA GLY A 174 33.07 -26.31 -21.66
C GLY A 174 34.56 -26.66 -21.59
N SER A 175 35.42 -25.63 -21.52
CA SER A 175 36.87 -25.79 -21.46
C SER A 175 37.50 -24.74 -20.55
N LEU A 176 38.45 -25.15 -19.72
CA LEU A 176 39.27 -24.22 -18.92
C LEU A 176 40.22 -23.41 -19.82
N ALA A 177 40.20 -22.09 -19.67
CA ALA A 177 41.01 -21.19 -20.47
C ALA A 177 42.47 -21.11 -19.98
N ALA A 178 43.40 -20.97 -20.92
CA ALA A 178 44.81 -20.69 -20.62
C ALA A 178 44.96 -19.36 -19.86
N GLN A 179 45.92 -19.31 -18.94
CA GLN A 179 46.25 -18.18 -18.11
C GLN A 179 47.59 -17.59 -18.52
N THR A 180 47.70 -16.27 -18.49
CA THR A 180 48.98 -15.57 -18.59
C THR A 180 49.13 -14.67 -17.37
N LEU A 181 50.15 -14.92 -16.57
CA LEU A 181 50.32 -14.34 -15.25
C LEU A 181 51.70 -13.69 -15.14
N ALA A 182 51.80 -12.59 -14.39
CA ALA A 182 53.11 -12.04 -14.02
C ALA A 182 53.73 -12.85 -12.87
N VAL A 183 55.06 -12.74 -12.69
CA VAL A 183 55.73 -13.33 -11.53
C VAL A 183 55.13 -12.79 -10.22
N GLY A 184 54.83 -13.70 -9.29
CA GLY A 184 54.18 -13.41 -8.00
C GLY A 184 52.68 -13.15 -8.07
N GLN A 185 52.05 -13.20 -9.26
CA GLN A 185 50.60 -13.12 -9.37
C GLN A 185 49.95 -14.46 -9.08
N THR A 186 48.82 -14.39 -8.39
CA THR A 186 47.89 -15.50 -8.22
C THR A 186 46.62 -15.26 -9.02
N VAL A 187 46.05 -16.32 -9.56
CA VAL A 187 44.70 -16.31 -10.14
C VAL A 187 43.88 -17.41 -9.52
N ALA A 188 42.68 -17.03 -9.08
CA ALA A 188 41.65 -17.97 -8.65
C ALA A 188 40.83 -18.37 -9.88
N VAL A 189 40.94 -19.62 -10.29
CA VAL A 189 40.13 -20.22 -11.36
C VAL A 189 38.98 -20.96 -10.70
N GLU A 190 37.78 -20.39 -10.80
CA GLU A 190 36.54 -21.08 -10.43
C GLU A 190 36.33 -22.25 -11.39
N VAL A 191 36.57 -23.46 -10.91
CA VAL A 191 36.48 -24.67 -11.73
C VAL A 191 35.10 -25.31 -11.65
N SER A 192 34.32 -25.02 -10.60
CA SER A 192 33.00 -25.61 -10.41
C SER A 192 32.05 -25.49 -11.59
N PRO A 193 31.97 -24.36 -12.33
CA PRO A 193 31.09 -24.24 -13.48
C PRO A 193 31.49 -25.13 -14.68
N TYR A 194 32.72 -25.65 -14.69
CA TYR A 194 33.28 -26.43 -15.78
C TYR A 194 33.15 -27.93 -15.56
N PHE A 195 32.49 -28.35 -14.49
CA PHE A 195 32.19 -29.75 -14.21
C PHE A 195 30.74 -29.85 -13.74
N ALA A 196 30.01 -30.83 -14.24
CA ALA A 196 28.64 -31.09 -13.82
C ALA A 196 28.47 -32.56 -13.50
N ASP A 197 27.80 -32.84 -12.39
CA ASP A 197 27.42 -34.19 -12.05
C ASP A 197 26.01 -34.49 -12.59
N PRO A 198 25.82 -35.52 -13.43
CA PRO A 198 24.50 -35.88 -13.96
C PRO A 198 23.48 -36.27 -12.88
N ASP A 199 23.92 -36.72 -11.71
CA ASP A 199 23.08 -37.08 -10.56
C ASP A 199 22.87 -35.91 -9.59
N GLY A 200 23.51 -34.77 -9.85
CA GLY A 200 23.39 -33.55 -9.03
C GLY A 200 24.26 -33.56 -7.77
N ASP A 201 25.20 -34.50 -7.67
CA ASP A 201 26.09 -34.63 -6.52
C ASP A 201 27.05 -33.44 -6.40
N SER A 202 27.45 -33.16 -5.15
CA SER A 202 28.44 -32.12 -4.88
C SER A 202 29.86 -32.62 -5.16
N LEU A 203 30.58 -31.87 -5.99
CA LEU A 203 31.91 -32.26 -6.46
C LEU A 203 33.02 -31.74 -5.56
N SER A 204 34.06 -32.55 -5.40
CA SER A 204 35.34 -32.19 -4.80
C SER A 204 36.43 -32.09 -5.86
N TYR A 205 37.39 -31.17 -5.67
CA TYR A 205 38.38 -30.87 -6.71
C TYR A 205 39.82 -31.06 -6.21
N THR A 206 40.71 -31.47 -7.12
CA THR A 206 42.16 -31.45 -6.92
C THR A 206 42.85 -30.87 -8.15
N ALA A 207 44.08 -30.35 -8.00
CA ALA A 207 44.83 -29.77 -9.10
C ALA A 207 46.33 -30.06 -8.99
N ALA A 208 46.99 -30.24 -10.14
CA ALA A 208 48.43 -30.48 -10.23
C ALA A 208 49.04 -29.70 -11.40
N SER A 209 50.20 -29.07 -11.17
CA SER A 209 50.98 -28.37 -12.19
C SER A 209 52.11 -29.23 -12.72
N THR A 210 52.41 -29.15 -14.03
CA THR A 210 53.53 -29.84 -14.65
C THR A 210 54.90 -29.27 -14.25
N ASP A 211 54.97 -27.99 -13.87
CA ASP A 211 56.19 -27.33 -13.39
C ASP A 211 55.86 -26.34 -12.27
N THR A 212 56.05 -26.78 -11.03
CA THR A 212 55.79 -25.97 -9.83
C THR A 212 56.82 -24.86 -9.60
N ALA A 213 57.94 -24.83 -10.34
CA ALA A 213 58.90 -23.72 -10.27
C ALA A 213 58.46 -22.55 -11.15
N VAL A 214 57.64 -22.80 -12.17
CA VAL A 214 57.02 -21.78 -13.03
C VAL A 214 55.65 -21.37 -12.49
N ALA A 215 54.78 -22.34 -12.19
CA ALA A 215 53.47 -22.09 -11.62
C ALA A 215 53.04 -23.20 -10.64
N SER A 216 52.65 -22.84 -9.42
CA SER A 216 52.06 -23.78 -8.47
C SER A 216 50.53 -23.71 -8.51
N ALA A 217 49.84 -24.80 -8.14
CA ALA A 217 48.39 -24.85 -8.08
C ALA A 217 47.93 -25.46 -6.76
N THR A 218 46.96 -24.83 -6.10
CA THR A 218 46.34 -25.32 -4.87
C THR A 218 44.82 -25.24 -4.99
N VAL A 219 44.09 -26.09 -4.27
CA VAL A 219 42.63 -26.16 -4.36
C VAL A 219 42.01 -25.91 -3.00
N ALA A 220 41.01 -25.03 -2.98
CA ALA A 220 40.17 -24.79 -1.82
C ALA A 220 38.70 -24.76 -2.29
N GLY A 221 37.94 -25.80 -1.95
CA GLY A 221 36.58 -25.97 -2.45
C GLY A 221 36.55 -26.07 -3.98
N GLY A 222 35.78 -25.18 -4.61
CA GLY A 222 35.56 -25.12 -6.06
C GLY A 222 36.55 -24.27 -6.85
N VAL A 223 37.64 -23.82 -6.21
CA VAL A 223 38.56 -22.82 -6.75
C VAL A 223 39.98 -23.38 -6.78
N VAL A 224 40.59 -23.32 -7.96
CA VAL A 224 42.01 -23.61 -8.15
C VAL A 224 42.78 -22.29 -8.14
N THR A 225 43.58 -22.07 -7.10
CA THR A 225 44.48 -20.91 -7.03
C THR A 225 45.81 -21.29 -7.66
N VAL A 226 46.13 -20.64 -8.78
CA VAL A 226 47.41 -20.78 -9.47
C VAL A 226 48.30 -19.60 -9.12
N GLU A 227 49.52 -19.86 -8.66
CA GLU A 227 50.54 -18.83 -8.40
C GLU A 227 51.66 -18.94 -9.43
N ALA A 228 51.95 -17.86 -10.14
CA ALA A 228 53.12 -17.75 -11.01
C ALA A 228 54.37 -17.42 -10.19
N ILE A 229 55.39 -18.26 -10.30
CA ILE A 229 56.59 -18.21 -9.45
C ILE A 229 57.80 -17.70 -10.22
N ALA A 230 57.95 -18.10 -11.49
CA ALA A 230 59.05 -17.69 -12.34
C ALA A 230 58.65 -17.66 -13.82
N ARG A 231 59.42 -16.93 -14.63
CA ARG A 231 59.24 -16.85 -16.08
C ARG A 231 59.28 -18.25 -16.71
N GLY A 232 58.31 -18.59 -17.56
CA GLY A 232 58.18 -19.92 -18.18
C GLY A 232 56.75 -20.28 -18.61
N ILE A 233 56.53 -21.54 -18.96
CA ILE A 233 55.20 -22.10 -19.30
C ILE A 233 54.99 -23.41 -18.51
N ALA A 234 53.83 -23.58 -17.87
CA ALA A 234 53.41 -24.80 -17.18
C ALA A 234 51.94 -25.14 -17.51
N SER A 235 51.52 -26.41 -17.37
CA SER A 235 50.11 -26.80 -17.51
C SER A 235 49.53 -27.28 -16.17
N VAL A 236 48.31 -26.87 -15.86
CA VAL A 236 47.57 -27.27 -14.65
C VAL A 236 46.43 -28.19 -15.04
N THR A 237 46.40 -29.39 -14.44
CA THR A 237 45.30 -30.37 -14.59
C THR A 237 44.43 -30.35 -13.34
N VAL A 238 43.11 -30.31 -13.52
CA VAL A 238 42.08 -30.26 -12.48
C VAL A 238 41.21 -31.51 -12.58
N THR A 239 41.03 -32.20 -11.46
CA THR A 239 40.19 -33.41 -11.34
C THR A 239 38.98 -33.10 -10.47
N ALA A 240 37.78 -33.33 -10.99
CA ALA A 240 36.51 -33.25 -10.26
C ALA A 240 36.04 -34.65 -9.87
N THR A 241 35.69 -34.87 -8.60
CA THR A 241 35.33 -36.18 -8.03
C THR A 241 34.03 -36.08 -7.24
N ASP A 242 33.08 -36.96 -7.53
CA ASP A 242 31.81 -37.08 -6.79
C ASP A 242 32.02 -37.76 -5.41
N PRO A 243 31.00 -37.75 -4.52
CA PRO A 243 31.08 -38.45 -3.23
C PRO A 243 31.19 -39.98 -3.35
N GLY A 244 30.80 -40.55 -4.50
CA GLY A 244 30.94 -41.97 -4.85
C GLY A 244 32.35 -42.38 -5.30
N GLY A 245 33.25 -41.42 -5.50
CA GLY A 245 34.64 -41.62 -5.93
C GLY A 245 34.85 -41.70 -7.44
N LEU A 246 33.84 -41.43 -8.27
CA LEU A 246 34.02 -41.32 -9.73
C LEU A 246 34.50 -39.91 -10.09
N SER A 247 35.35 -39.79 -11.11
CA SER A 247 36.00 -38.52 -11.44
C SER A 247 36.22 -38.28 -12.94
N THR A 248 36.47 -37.01 -13.28
CA THR A 248 36.89 -36.57 -14.62
C THR A 248 37.92 -35.43 -14.54
N ASP A 249 38.73 -35.26 -15.59
CA ASP A 249 39.83 -34.30 -15.63
C ASP A 249 39.67 -33.23 -16.74
N GLN A 250 40.21 -32.03 -16.50
CA GLN A 250 40.47 -31.00 -17.53
C GLN A 250 41.80 -30.27 -17.25
N SER A 251 42.47 -29.76 -18.29
CA SER A 251 43.75 -29.05 -18.15
C SER A 251 43.78 -27.71 -18.88
N PHE A 252 44.56 -26.75 -18.37
CA PHE A 252 44.85 -25.48 -19.04
C PHE A 252 46.34 -25.09 -18.92
N GLU A 253 46.80 -24.17 -19.77
CA GLU A 253 48.20 -23.68 -19.79
C GLU A 253 48.34 -22.41 -18.95
N VAL A 254 49.52 -22.19 -18.36
CA VAL A 254 49.91 -21.01 -17.60
C VAL A 254 51.24 -20.49 -18.18
N THR A 255 51.23 -19.27 -18.73
CA THR A 255 52.41 -18.59 -19.28
C THR A 255 52.83 -17.42 -18.39
N VAL A 256 54.13 -17.31 -18.08
CA VAL A 256 54.72 -16.22 -17.27
C VAL A 256 55.77 -15.47 -18.11
N PRO A 257 55.41 -14.32 -18.72
CA PRO A 257 56.31 -13.54 -19.57
C PRO A 257 57.20 -12.55 -18.78
N ASN A 258 58.23 -12.01 -19.42
CA ASN A 258 58.99 -10.85 -18.93
C ASN A 258 58.11 -9.60 -18.90
N GLN A 259 58.11 -8.87 -17.80
CA GLN A 259 57.39 -7.60 -17.68
C GLN A 259 58.35 -6.43 -17.75
N ALA A 260 58.02 -5.43 -18.58
CA ALA A 260 58.74 -4.16 -18.56
C ALA A 260 58.58 -3.48 -17.20
N PRO A 261 59.50 -2.57 -16.81
CA PRO A 261 59.32 -1.71 -15.66
C PRO A 261 57.98 -1.01 -15.74
N VAL A 262 57.32 -0.87 -14.59
CA VAL A 262 56.06 -0.15 -14.47
C VAL A 262 56.25 1.11 -13.65
N VAL A 263 55.47 2.12 -14.01
CA VAL A 263 55.26 3.29 -13.17
C VAL A 263 54.44 2.84 -11.96
N ARG A 264 55.03 2.93 -10.76
CA ARG A 264 54.34 2.68 -9.49
C ARG A 264 53.49 3.84 -9.06
N ASP A 265 54.02 5.03 -9.28
CA ASP A 265 53.36 6.26 -8.90
C ASP A 265 53.58 7.30 -9.98
N SER A 266 52.53 8.06 -10.25
CA SER A 266 52.58 9.12 -11.23
C SER A 266 53.04 10.39 -10.56
N ILE A 267 53.94 11.11 -11.21
CA ILE A 267 54.09 12.52 -10.89
C ILE A 267 52.96 13.25 -11.61
N GLU A 268 51.99 13.75 -10.86
CA GLU A 268 50.95 14.61 -11.43
C GLU A 268 51.57 15.86 -12.03
N SER A 269 50.94 16.44 -13.03
CA SER A 269 51.33 17.76 -13.49
C SER A 269 51.07 18.76 -12.36
N ARG A 270 52.07 19.54 -11.99
CA ARG A 270 51.99 20.39 -10.79
C ARG A 270 52.26 21.83 -11.12
N THR A 271 51.80 22.67 -10.21
CA THR A 271 52.20 24.06 -10.19
C THR A 271 53.35 24.25 -9.21
N LEU A 272 54.41 24.91 -9.66
CA LEU A 272 55.46 25.42 -8.77
C LEU A 272 55.41 26.94 -8.71
N GLY A 273 55.84 27.53 -7.61
CA GLY A 273 56.25 28.93 -7.53
C GLY A 273 57.60 29.15 -8.21
N VAL A 274 57.87 30.39 -8.61
CA VAL A 274 59.21 30.77 -9.08
C VAL A 274 60.22 30.57 -7.93
N GLY A 275 61.24 29.73 -8.16
CA GLY A 275 62.31 29.41 -7.21
C GLY A 275 62.07 28.14 -6.37
N GLU A 276 60.89 27.54 -6.45
CA GLU A 276 60.54 26.32 -5.71
C GLU A 276 61.23 25.08 -6.30
N ILE A 277 61.69 24.18 -5.43
CA ILE A 277 62.33 22.89 -5.80
C ILE A 277 61.49 21.77 -5.20
N GLU A 278 61.17 20.79 -6.03
CA GLU A 278 60.58 19.52 -5.59
C GLU A 278 61.47 18.33 -5.97
N SER A 279 61.30 17.23 -5.24
CA SER A 279 62.07 16.01 -5.43
C SER A 279 61.19 14.77 -5.33
N TRP A 280 61.50 13.76 -6.13
CA TRP A 280 60.82 12.46 -6.13
C TRP A 280 61.83 11.32 -6.21
N SER A 281 61.63 10.29 -5.40
CA SER A 281 62.47 9.09 -5.37
C SER A 281 62.10 8.14 -6.52
N GLY A 282 63.07 7.76 -7.35
CA GLY A 282 62.89 6.81 -8.46
C GLY A 282 62.37 5.44 -8.02
N PRO A 283 62.90 4.81 -6.95
CA PRO A 283 62.35 3.57 -6.40
C PRO A 283 60.90 3.67 -5.89
N ASP A 284 60.44 4.88 -5.57
CA ASP A 284 59.04 5.13 -5.19
C ASP A 284 58.15 5.24 -6.45
N LEU A 285 58.71 5.76 -7.55
CA LEU A 285 57.99 6.04 -8.80
C LEU A 285 58.00 4.89 -9.81
N PHE A 286 59.02 4.04 -9.80
CA PHE A 286 59.16 2.92 -10.70
C PHE A 286 59.44 1.65 -9.93
N ARG A 287 58.91 0.54 -10.44
CA ARG A 287 59.31 -0.80 -10.03
C ARG A 287 59.34 -1.69 -11.24
N ASP A 288 60.31 -2.58 -11.25
CA ASP A 288 60.25 -3.73 -12.11
C ASP A 288 59.35 -4.82 -11.49
N PRO A 289 58.26 -5.23 -12.16
CA PRO A 289 57.37 -6.25 -11.62
C PRO A 289 58.06 -7.58 -11.31
N ASP A 290 59.08 -7.94 -12.09
CA ASP A 290 59.84 -9.18 -11.97
C ASP A 290 61.02 -9.06 -10.97
N GLY A 291 61.30 -7.85 -10.49
CA GLY A 291 62.33 -7.57 -9.50
C GLY A 291 63.70 -7.22 -10.10
N ASP A 292 63.76 -6.93 -11.40
CA ASP A 292 64.99 -6.50 -12.06
C ASP A 292 65.45 -5.10 -11.58
N SER A 293 66.76 -4.85 -11.65
CA SER A 293 67.35 -3.56 -11.26
C SER A 293 67.13 -2.48 -12.31
N LEU A 294 66.68 -1.29 -11.90
CA LEU A 294 66.33 -0.18 -12.80
C LEU A 294 67.42 0.89 -12.91
N THR A 295 67.54 1.52 -14.08
CA THR A 295 68.37 2.72 -14.31
C THR A 295 67.51 3.95 -14.69
N HIS A 296 67.76 5.12 -14.08
CA HIS A 296 66.91 6.32 -14.21
C HIS A 296 67.52 7.50 -15.02
N ALA A 297 66.67 8.26 -15.73
CA ALA A 297 67.08 9.48 -16.46
C ALA A 297 65.92 10.50 -16.62
N ALA A 298 66.23 11.81 -16.59
CA ALA A 298 65.23 12.88 -16.72
C ALA A 298 65.58 13.96 -17.77
N GLY A 299 64.56 14.65 -18.30
CA GLY A 299 64.71 15.79 -19.20
C GLY A 299 63.47 16.71 -19.19
N SER A 300 63.62 17.94 -19.68
CA SER A 300 62.53 18.93 -19.79
C SER A 300 62.41 19.44 -21.22
N SER A 301 61.19 19.77 -21.64
CA SER A 301 60.92 20.41 -22.93
C SER A 301 61.39 21.86 -22.98
N ASP A 302 61.51 22.53 -21.83
CA ASP A 302 61.98 23.91 -21.72
C ASP A 302 62.76 24.11 -20.41
N LEU A 303 64.09 24.21 -20.54
CA LEU A 303 65.03 24.37 -19.43
C LEU A 303 65.11 25.81 -18.88
N GLU A 304 64.45 26.79 -19.51
CA GLU A 304 64.33 28.16 -19.01
C GLU A 304 63.13 28.32 -18.07
N VAL A 305 62.12 27.45 -18.20
CA VAL A 305 60.94 27.39 -17.33
C VAL A 305 61.15 26.40 -16.18
N VAL A 306 61.64 25.19 -16.49
CA VAL A 306 61.80 24.09 -15.51
C VAL A 306 63.09 23.30 -15.76
N ARG A 307 63.90 23.11 -14.72
CA ARG A 307 65.13 22.28 -14.80
C ARG A 307 65.03 21.00 -13.97
N PRO A 308 65.06 19.81 -14.61
CA PRO A 308 65.14 18.53 -13.94
C PRO A 308 66.57 17.95 -13.94
N TRP A 309 66.91 17.19 -12.91
CA TRP A 309 68.13 16.35 -12.87
C TRP A 309 67.92 15.12 -11.99
N VAL A 310 68.78 14.10 -12.15
CA VAL A 310 68.72 12.84 -11.37
C VAL A 310 70.03 12.66 -10.59
N THR A 311 69.94 12.36 -9.30
CA THR A 311 71.08 12.01 -8.43
C THR A 311 70.68 10.89 -7.48
N ASP A 312 71.48 9.83 -7.37
CA ASP A 312 71.21 8.67 -6.49
C ASP A 312 69.76 8.17 -6.58
N ASP A 313 69.29 7.96 -7.82
CA ASP A 313 67.92 7.58 -8.17
C ASP A 313 66.81 8.59 -7.80
N VAL A 314 67.12 9.80 -7.33
CA VAL A 314 66.15 10.86 -7.02
C VAL A 314 66.06 11.87 -8.17
N LEU A 315 64.85 12.10 -8.68
CA LEU A 315 64.51 13.21 -9.56
C LEU A 315 64.36 14.49 -8.74
N LEU A 316 65.03 15.57 -9.13
CA LEU A 316 64.79 16.91 -8.61
C LEU A 316 64.39 17.86 -9.74
N ILE A 317 63.49 18.80 -9.44
CA ILE A 317 62.95 19.77 -10.39
C ILE A 317 62.87 21.16 -9.75
N GLN A 318 63.33 22.17 -10.47
CA GLN A 318 63.24 23.57 -10.05
C GLN A 318 62.40 24.41 -11.03
N GLY A 319 61.44 25.18 -10.50
CA GLY A 319 60.70 26.19 -11.26
C GLY A 319 61.47 27.51 -11.36
N LEU A 320 61.71 28.02 -12.57
CA LEU A 320 62.62 29.16 -12.81
C LEU A 320 61.91 30.43 -13.29
N SER A 321 60.88 30.31 -14.12
CA SER A 321 60.13 31.46 -14.66
C SER A 321 58.69 31.06 -15.00
N PRO A 322 57.72 31.99 -14.96
CA PRO A 322 56.33 31.67 -15.28
C PRO A 322 56.18 31.11 -16.70
N GLY A 323 55.51 29.96 -16.81
CA GLY A 323 55.40 29.20 -18.05
C GLY A 323 55.12 27.74 -17.76
N THR A 324 54.96 26.93 -18.80
CA THR A 324 54.74 25.48 -18.65
C THR A 324 55.82 24.73 -19.41
N ALA A 325 56.41 23.71 -18.77
CA ALA A 325 57.37 22.80 -19.40
C ALA A 325 57.04 21.35 -19.06
N THR A 326 57.16 20.48 -20.05
CA THR A 326 56.94 19.05 -19.91
C THR A 326 58.23 18.36 -19.47
N VAL A 327 58.20 17.70 -18.32
CA VAL A 327 59.29 16.87 -17.81
C VAL A 327 59.05 15.42 -18.17
N THR A 328 60.09 14.73 -18.62
CA THR A 328 60.09 13.29 -18.86
C THR A 328 61.09 12.62 -17.93
N PHE A 329 60.63 11.69 -17.10
CA PHE A 329 61.45 10.82 -16.25
C PHE A 329 61.33 9.38 -16.73
N ARG A 330 62.44 8.63 -16.82
CA ARG A 330 62.49 7.29 -17.44
C ARG A 330 63.20 6.30 -16.53
N ALA A 331 62.73 5.06 -16.52
CA ALA A 331 63.39 3.89 -15.92
C ALA A 331 63.55 2.78 -16.95
N LEU A 332 64.70 2.10 -16.95
CA LEU A 332 65.04 1.02 -17.89
C LEU A 332 65.44 -0.26 -17.14
N ASP A 333 64.96 -1.43 -17.61
CA ASP A 333 65.43 -2.76 -17.16
C ASP A 333 66.70 -3.21 -17.94
N PRO A 334 67.35 -4.32 -17.54
CA PRO A 334 68.51 -4.89 -18.24
C PRO A 334 68.21 -5.39 -19.68
N GLU A 335 66.98 -5.78 -19.97
CA GLU A 335 66.48 -6.27 -21.26
C GLU A 335 66.14 -5.13 -22.24
N GLY A 336 66.20 -3.88 -21.79
CA GLY A 336 66.00 -2.67 -22.57
C GLY A 336 64.55 -2.19 -22.66
N ALA A 337 63.63 -2.76 -21.89
CA ALA A 337 62.28 -2.24 -21.75
C ALA A 337 62.28 -0.98 -20.87
N VAL A 338 61.39 -0.03 -21.18
CA VAL A 338 61.43 1.33 -20.62
C VAL A 338 60.07 1.75 -20.09
N ALA A 339 60.03 2.19 -18.83
CA ALA A 339 58.92 2.97 -18.27
C ALA A 339 59.22 4.48 -18.39
N ARG A 340 58.19 5.29 -18.62
CA ARG A 340 58.31 6.75 -18.65
C ARG A 340 57.17 7.40 -17.90
N ILE A 341 57.49 8.43 -17.13
CA ILE A 341 56.55 9.38 -16.54
C ILE A 341 56.74 10.70 -17.29
N VAL A 342 55.66 11.25 -17.82
CA VAL A 342 55.65 12.54 -18.53
C VAL A 342 54.62 13.42 -17.86
N PHE A 343 55.01 14.62 -17.46
CA PHE A 343 54.13 15.53 -16.72
C PHE A 343 54.55 16.97 -16.95
N ASP A 344 53.58 17.88 -16.87
CA ASP A 344 53.81 19.29 -17.02
C ASP A 344 54.06 19.94 -15.67
N ILE A 345 55.06 20.82 -15.63
CA ILE A 345 55.24 21.73 -14.51
C ILE A 345 54.91 23.13 -15.03
N THR A 346 53.86 23.71 -14.44
CA THR A 346 53.43 25.08 -14.71
C THR A 346 53.88 25.99 -13.58
N VAL A 347 54.65 27.02 -13.86
CA VAL A 347 55.11 27.96 -12.85
C VAL A 347 54.12 29.13 -12.77
N LEU A 348 53.36 29.29 -11.67
CA LEU A 348 52.27 30.28 -11.53
C LEU A 348 52.65 31.52 -10.67
N GLY A 349 51.91 32.63 -10.90
CA GLY A 349 51.92 33.84 -10.06
C GLY A 349 50.82 33.87 -8.96
N PRO A 350 50.60 34.98 -8.23
CA PRO A 350 49.60 35.08 -7.13
C PRO A 350 48.13 35.02 -7.61
N VAL A 351 47.22 34.47 -6.77
CA VAL A 351 45.77 34.33 -7.03
C VAL A 351 45.05 35.67 -6.79
N SER A 352 44.14 36.07 -7.69
CA SER A 352 43.25 37.24 -7.50
C SER A 352 41.89 37.06 -8.18
N ILE A 353 40.80 37.61 -7.61
CA ILE A 353 39.42 37.57 -8.13
C ILE A 353 39.02 38.97 -8.64
N SER A 354 38.91 39.12 -9.96
CA SER A 354 38.56 40.38 -10.61
C SER A 354 37.06 40.59 -10.84
N GLY A 355 36.24 39.52 -10.88
CA GLY A 355 34.78 39.63 -10.95
C GLY A 355 34.05 38.31 -11.26
N THR A 356 32.75 38.38 -11.50
CA THR A 356 31.92 37.22 -11.91
C THR A 356 30.98 37.59 -13.06
N ASN A 357 30.58 36.59 -13.85
CA ASN A 357 29.49 36.69 -14.83
C ASN A 357 28.57 35.45 -14.71
N PRO A 358 27.28 35.62 -14.40
CA PRO A 358 26.61 36.88 -14.07
C PRO A 358 27.14 37.54 -12.77
N VAL A 359 26.86 38.84 -12.60
CA VAL A 359 27.24 39.62 -11.40
C VAL A 359 26.50 39.13 -10.14
N VAL A 360 25.27 38.65 -10.31
CA VAL A 360 24.51 37.92 -9.28
C VAL A 360 24.49 36.45 -9.66
N LEU A 361 25.02 35.61 -8.78
CA LEU A 361 25.11 34.17 -8.99
C LEU A 361 23.76 33.52 -8.69
N LEU A 362 23.24 32.75 -9.64
CA LEU A 362 22.01 31.99 -9.44
C LEU A 362 22.39 30.58 -8.98
N GLU A 363 21.87 30.17 -7.82
CA GLU A 363 22.13 28.84 -7.27
C GLU A 363 21.82 27.73 -8.28
N GLY A 364 22.59 26.64 -8.32
CA GLY A 364 22.49 25.54 -9.30
C GLY A 364 22.66 25.92 -10.78
N ALA A 365 22.84 27.20 -11.12
CA ALA A 365 23.17 27.62 -12.47
C ALA A 365 24.69 27.66 -12.67
N THR A 366 25.11 27.72 -13.93
CA THR A 366 26.51 27.92 -14.29
C THR A 366 26.89 29.40 -14.21
N ALA A 367 28.05 29.71 -13.64
CA ALA A 367 28.62 31.05 -13.60
C ALA A 367 30.12 31.02 -13.92
N THR A 368 30.68 32.16 -14.33
CA THR A 368 32.12 32.31 -14.57
C THR A 368 32.72 33.29 -13.57
N ILE A 369 33.85 32.92 -12.95
CA ILE A 369 34.67 33.78 -12.10
C ILE A 369 35.87 34.23 -12.92
N PHE A 370 36.17 35.54 -12.94
CA PHE A 370 37.34 36.10 -13.61
C PHE A 370 38.40 36.49 -12.59
N GLY A 371 39.68 36.40 -12.97
CA GLY A 371 40.80 36.65 -12.09
C GLY A 371 42.16 36.37 -12.71
N SER A 372 43.14 36.07 -11.87
CA SER A 372 44.48 35.63 -12.26
C SER A 372 45.04 34.63 -11.25
N GLY A 373 46.06 33.87 -11.65
CA GLY A 373 46.72 32.89 -10.76
C GLY A 373 45.91 31.63 -10.49
N PHE A 374 44.78 31.46 -11.18
CA PHE A 374 43.98 30.23 -11.19
C PHE A 374 44.76 29.09 -11.87
N SER A 375 44.46 27.85 -11.49
CA SER A 375 44.96 26.69 -12.23
C SER A 375 44.11 26.48 -13.48
N SER A 376 44.72 26.09 -14.61
CA SER A 376 43.98 25.62 -15.79
C SER A 376 43.28 24.27 -15.57
N SER A 377 43.66 23.55 -14.52
CA SER A 377 43.03 22.30 -14.07
C SER A 377 41.88 22.60 -13.12
N PRO A 378 40.61 22.34 -13.49
CA PRO A 378 39.43 22.63 -12.66
C PRO A 378 39.52 22.11 -11.22
N GLU A 379 39.98 20.88 -11.05
CA GLU A 379 40.10 20.15 -9.78
C GLU A 379 41.08 20.78 -8.78
N LEU A 380 42.06 21.54 -9.26
CA LEU A 380 43.03 22.24 -8.41
C LEU A 380 42.53 23.60 -7.92
N ASN A 381 41.38 24.06 -8.43
CA ASN A 381 40.74 25.29 -7.96
C ASN A 381 39.63 24.92 -6.96
N ARG A 382 39.83 25.20 -5.68
CA ARG A 382 38.80 25.03 -4.67
C ARG A 382 37.98 26.31 -4.57
N VAL A 383 36.74 26.24 -5.05
CA VAL A 383 35.80 27.38 -5.03
C VAL A 383 34.71 27.14 -3.98
N SER A 384 34.44 28.14 -3.14
CA SER A 384 33.29 28.10 -2.23
C SER A 384 32.49 29.40 -2.25
N ILE A 385 31.18 29.29 -2.11
CA ILE A 385 30.23 30.42 -2.08
C ILE A 385 29.40 30.29 -0.81
N GLY A 386 29.52 31.26 0.10
CA GLY A 386 28.81 31.21 1.38
C GLY A 386 29.18 30.00 2.25
N GLY A 387 30.41 29.47 2.08
CA GLY A 387 30.89 28.27 2.77
C GLY A 387 30.51 26.95 2.09
N LEU A 388 29.63 26.95 1.08
CA LEU A 388 29.29 25.77 0.29
C LEU A 388 30.28 25.60 -0.87
N LEU A 389 30.74 24.37 -1.11
CA LEU A 389 31.64 24.06 -2.21
C LEU A 389 30.91 24.17 -3.56
N ALA A 390 31.45 24.99 -4.45
CA ALA A 390 31.00 25.08 -5.83
C ALA A 390 31.73 24.04 -6.69
N ARG A 391 31.03 23.43 -7.64
CA ARG A 391 31.66 22.49 -8.58
C ARG A 391 32.31 23.29 -9.71
N VAL A 392 33.62 23.15 -9.90
CA VAL A 392 34.33 23.77 -11.04
C VAL A 392 34.17 22.87 -12.26
N THR A 393 33.61 23.40 -13.34
CA THR A 393 33.30 22.66 -14.57
C THR A 393 34.30 22.94 -15.70
N ALA A 394 34.97 24.09 -15.68
CA ALA A 394 36.07 24.42 -16.58
C ALA A 394 36.98 25.47 -15.95
N ALA A 395 38.26 25.51 -16.35
CA ALA A 395 39.23 26.45 -15.79
C ALA A 395 40.28 26.88 -16.83
N THR A 396 40.74 28.12 -16.67
CA THR A 396 41.88 28.72 -17.34
C THR A 396 42.64 29.54 -16.30
N GLY A 397 43.86 29.98 -16.61
CA GLY A 397 44.64 30.83 -15.71
C GLY A 397 43.98 32.17 -15.32
N ALA A 398 42.90 32.58 -16.01
CA ALA A 398 42.20 33.85 -15.78
C ALA A 398 40.67 33.72 -15.59
N ALA A 399 40.09 32.53 -15.75
CA ALA A 399 38.66 32.32 -15.63
C ALA A 399 38.30 30.90 -15.16
N LEU A 400 37.31 30.78 -14.27
CA LEU A 400 36.74 29.52 -13.79
C LEU A 400 35.25 29.45 -14.11
N SER A 401 34.80 28.43 -14.82
CA SER A 401 33.38 28.09 -14.92
C SER A 401 32.99 27.19 -13.77
N ILE A 402 31.91 27.54 -13.07
CA ILE A 402 31.41 26.82 -11.90
C ILE A 402 29.92 26.54 -12.01
N GLU A 403 29.46 25.52 -11.30
CA GLU A 403 28.07 25.35 -10.89
C GLU A 403 27.91 25.93 -9.48
N VAL A 404 27.06 26.94 -9.34
CA VAL A 404 26.83 27.62 -8.06
C VAL A 404 26.14 26.65 -7.09
N PRO A 405 26.63 26.48 -5.85
CA PRO A 405 26.01 25.56 -4.91
C PRO A 405 24.62 26.04 -4.51
N GLN A 406 23.69 25.10 -4.30
CA GLN A 406 22.35 25.41 -3.80
C GLN A 406 22.35 25.44 -2.28
N ALA A 407 21.79 26.49 -1.69
CA ALA A 407 21.61 26.58 -0.25
C ALA A 407 20.16 26.24 0.12
N ASP A 408 19.98 25.63 1.28
CA ASP A 408 18.64 25.25 1.75
C ASP A 408 17.84 26.49 2.18
N CYS A 409 16.83 26.84 1.38
CA CYS A 409 15.83 27.87 1.65
C CYS A 409 16.38 29.24 2.09
N LEU A 410 17.39 29.76 1.40
CA LEU A 410 17.92 31.10 1.68
C LEU A 410 17.44 32.14 0.65
N PRO A 411 17.07 33.36 1.08
CA PRO A 411 16.65 34.41 0.16
C PRO A 411 17.87 34.95 -0.64
N PRO A 412 17.64 35.83 -1.63
CA PRO A 412 18.69 36.64 -2.23
C PRO A 412 19.57 37.30 -1.18
N ARG A 413 20.88 37.12 -1.25
CA ARG A 413 21.83 37.52 -0.19
C ARG A 413 23.20 37.83 -0.76
N ARG A 414 24.04 38.47 0.07
CA ARG A 414 25.48 38.57 -0.20
C ARG A 414 26.19 37.38 0.42
N ALA A 415 27.09 36.75 -0.33
CA ALA A 415 27.90 35.64 0.14
C ALA A 415 29.38 35.89 -0.18
N VAL A 416 30.26 35.32 0.63
CA VAL A 416 31.70 35.32 0.33
C VAL A 416 31.97 34.24 -0.73
N LEU A 417 32.47 34.65 -1.88
CA LEU A 417 33.09 33.80 -2.88
C LEU A 417 34.59 33.70 -2.54
N SER A 418 35.12 32.50 -2.35
CA SER A 418 36.55 32.28 -2.21
C SER A 418 37.06 31.32 -3.29
N VAL A 419 38.26 31.61 -3.79
CA VAL A 419 39.00 30.75 -4.71
C VAL A 419 40.36 30.47 -4.09
N ALA A 420 40.70 29.19 -3.94
CA ALA A 420 42.00 28.74 -3.47
C ALA A 420 42.66 27.79 -4.47
N VAL A 421 43.97 27.95 -4.66
CA VAL A 421 44.83 27.09 -5.49
C VAL A 421 46.07 26.73 -4.68
N GLY A 422 46.07 25.55 -4.06
CA GLY A 422 47.03 25.20 -3.02
C GLY A 422 46.90 26.13 -1.80
N GLU A 423 48.01 26.68 -1.31
CA GLU A 423 48.02 27.63 -0.18
C GLU A 423 47.65 29.07 -0.56
N ARG A 424 47.57 29.38 -1.87
CA ARG A 424 47.23 30.71 -2.37
C ARG A 424 45.71 30.86 -2.43
N SER A 425 45.17 31.96 -1.92
CA SER A 425 43.73 32.22 -1.98
C SER A 425 43.42 33.70 -2.13
N ASP A 426 42.23 33.98 -2.67
CA ASP A 426 41.59 35.29 -2.64
C ASP A 426 40.09 35.12 -2.36
N ALA A 427 39.45 36.16 -1.82
CA ALA A 427 38.04 36.14 -1.46
C ALA A 427 37.35 37.46 -1.75
N ARG A 428 36.11 37.40 -2.22
CA ARG A 428 35.30 38.55 -2.58
C ARG A 428 33.83 38.36 -2.25
N THR A 429 33.16 39.42 -1.83
CA THR A 429 31.71 39.40 -1.62
C THR A 429 30.97 39.51 -2.95
N VAL A 430 30.02 38.58 -3.20
CA VAL A 430 29.17 38.52 -4.41
C VAL A 430 27.70 38.42 -4.02
N GLY A 431 26.80 38.80 -4.94
CA GLY A 431 25.36 38.54 -4.78
C GLY A 431 25.02 37.12 -5.18
N VAL A 432 24.16 36.44 -4.42
CA VAL A 432 23.66 35.09 -4.69
C VAL A 432 22.13 35.10 -4.58
N ALA A 433 21.45 34.53 -5.56
CA ALA A 433 20.00 34.38 -5.59
C ALA A 433 19.61 32.89 -5.69
N PRO A 434 18.56 32.43 -4.99
CA PRO A 434 18.10 31.05 -5.07
C PRO A 434 17.63 30.69 -6.48
N ARG A 435 17.77 29.40 -6.87
CA ARG A 435 17.35 28.89 -8.18
C ARG A 435 15.83 28.75 -8.34
N SER A 436 15.02 29.28 -7.42
CA SER A 436 13.57 29.10 -7.52
C SER A 436 13.11 29.61 -8.88
N LYS A 437 12.52 28.70 -9.68
CA LYS A 437 12.03 28.97 -11.04
C LYS A 437 10.91 30.03 -11.08
N GLU A 438 10.50 30.54 -9.93
CA GLU A 438 9.39 31.46 -9.76
C GLU A 438 9.78 32.42 -8.64
N ASP A 439 10.35 33.58 -9.00
CA ASP A 439 10.09 34.75 -8.19
C ASP A 439 8.57 34.93 -8.22
N LEU A 440 7.94 34.63 -7.09
CA LEU A 440 6.49 34.65 -6.93
C LEU A 440 6.01 36.09 -7.01
N GLU A 441 5.83 36.65 -8.21
CA GLU A 441 4.83 37.71 -8.34
C GLU A 441 3.49 37.06 -7.95
N LEU A 442 3.11 37.22 -6.68
CA LEU A 442 1.78 36.93 -6.17
C LEU A 442 1.03 38.25 -6.23
N PRO A 443 0.18 38.49 -7.26
CA PRO A 443 -0.79 39.57 -7.17
C PRO A 443 -1.68 39.36 -5.95
N VAL A 444 -2.35 40.42 -5.51
CA VAL A 444 -3.42 40.31 -4.51
C VAL A 444 -4.42 39.25 -4.99
N SER A 445 -4.89 38.40 -4.08
CA SER A 445 -5.85 37.32 -4.36
C SER A 445 -5.27 36.06 -5.02
N TYR A 446 -3.94 35.95 -5.15
CA TYR A 446 -3.28 34.71 -5.56
C TYR A 446 -2.67 33.99 -4.36
N TYR A 447 -2.77 32.66 -4.36
CA TYR A 447 -2.12 31.79 -3.39
C TYR A 447 -1.20 30.80 -4.09
N ARG A 448 -0.20 30.32 -3.36
CA ARG A 448 0.70 29.25 -3.76
C ARG A 448 0.95 28.32 -2.61
N TYR A 449 1.19 27.05 -2.91
CA TYR A 449 1.61 26.06 -1.94
C TYR A 449 2.88 25.37 -2.44
N THR A 450 3.69 24.90 -1.50
CA THR A 450 4.86 24.06 -1.81
C THR A 450 4.55 22.62 -1.45
N HIS A 451 4.99 21.72 -2.32
CA HIS A 451 4.89 20.28 -2.09
C HIS A 451 5.54 19.90 -0.77
N ALA A 452 4.99 18.84 -0.17
CA ALA A 452 5.52 18.27 1.04
C ALA A 452 7.02 17.93 0.93
N GLY A 453 7.73 18.00 2.06
CA GLY A 453 9.18 17.76 2.12
C GLY A 453 10.03 19.04 2.13
N ASN A 454 9.93 19.91 1.13
CA ASN A 454 10.88 21.04 1.00
C ASN A 454 10.59 22.22 1.93
N GLY A 455 9.33 22.40 2.36
CA GLY A 455 8.93 23.39 3.38
C GLY A 455 9.33 24.85 3.09
N CYS A 456 9.76 25.17 1.87
CA CYS A 456 10.39 26.45 1.56
C CYS A 456 9.57 27.27 0.56
N LEU A 457 9.18 28.49 0.91
CA LEU A 457 8.52 29.46 0.04
C LEU A 457 9.38 30.73 -0.09
N HIS A 458 9.63 31.19 -1.31
CA HIS A 458 10.30 32.46 -1.56
C HIS A 458 9.27 33.54 -1.93
N LEU A 459 9.09 34.53 -1.07
CA LEU A 459 8.22 35.67 -1.32
C LEU A 459 9.04 36.83 -1.89
N PRO A 460 8.52 37.56 -2.90
CA PRO A 460 9.22 38.69 -3.52
C PRO A 460 9.40 39.82 -2.51
N GLY A 461 10.32 40.74 -2.76
CA GLY A 461 10.38 41.97 -1.95
C GLY A 461 9.11 42.81 -2.16
N ASP A 462 8.66 43.49 -1.11
CA ASP A 462 7.48 44.33 -1.19
C ASP A 462 7.71 45.66 -0.47
N ALA A 463 7.80 46.74 -1.24
CA ALA A 463 7.97 48.09 -0.74
C ALA A 463 6.69 48.65 -0.07
N SER A 464 5.53 48.08 -0.38
CA SER A 464 4.20 48.51 0.09
C SER A 464 3.71 47.80 1.35
N GLY A 465 4.38 46.72 1.77
CA GLY A 465 4.07 45.98 3.00
C GLY A 465 2.90 45.02 2.84
N GLY A 466 2.95 44.14 1.84
CA GLY A 466 1.91 43.15 1.58
C GLY A 466 1.67 42.19 2.74
N GLU A 467 0.39 41.84 2.90
CA GLU A 467 -0.11 40.99 3.97
C GLU A 467 -0.35 39.58 3.44
N TYR A 468 0.00 38.58 4.23
CA TYR A 468 -0.09 37.18 3.85
C TYR A 468 -0.84 36.38 4.89
N VAL A 469 -1.62 35.40 4.46
CA VAL A 469 -2.08 34.29 5.30
C VAL A 469 -1.28 33.07 4.89
N ILE A 470 -0.51 32.53 5.83
CA ILE A 470 0.36 31.39 5.63
C ILE A 470 -0.22 30.24 6.44
N GLY A 471 -0.35 29.07 5.84
CA GLY A 471 -0.77 27.89 6.57
C GLY A 471 0.14 26.70 6.40
N VAL A 472 0.12 25.84 7.41
CA VAL A 472 0.83 24.56 7.42
C VAL A 472 -0.23 23.49 7.58
N VAL A 473 -0.45 22.69 6.54
CA VAL A 473 -1.52 21.70 6.44
C VAL A 473 -0.98 20.29 6.59
N SER A 474 -1.72 19.44 7.29
CA SER A 474 -1.45 18.00 7.39
C SER A 474 -2.44 17.20 6.54
N THR A 475 -1.91 16.42 5.61
CA THR A 475 -2.65 15.42 4.82
C THR A 475 -2.68 14.05 5.45
N SER A 476 -2.14 13.90 6.67
CA SER A 476 -2.29 12.66 7.42
C SER A 476 -3.77 12.43 7.72
N GLU A 477 -4.27 11.23 7.43
CA GLU A 477 -5.61 10.78 7.84
C GLU A 477 -5.58 10.02 9.18
N ALA A 478 -4.40 9.80 9.77
CA ALA A 478 -4.26 9.21 11.10
C ALA A 478 -4.58 10.25 12.19
N PRO A 479 -5.70 10.16 12.92
CA PRO A 479 -6.18 11.22 13.84
C PRO A 479 -5.21 11.59 14.97
N TYR A 480 -4.43 10.61 15.41
CA TYR A 480 -3.37 10.76 16.41
C TYR A 480 -2.11 11.47 15.91
N SER A 481 -1.98 11.67 14.60
CA SER A 481 -0.80 12.31 14.02
C SER A 481 -0.76 13.78 14.38
N LEU A 482 0.14 14.14 15.29
CA LEU A 482 0.44 15.51 15.69
C LEU A 482 1.86 15.85 15.28
N THR A 483 2.01 16.64 14.21
CA THR A 483 3.34 16.90 13.63
C THR A 483 3.89 18.24 14.14
N PRO A 484 4.99 18.24 14.92
CA PRO A 484 5.61 19.47 15.34
C PRO A 484 6.36 20.10 14.16
N VAL A 485 6.15 21.40 13.95
CA VAL A 485 6.78 22.19 12.91
C VAL A 485 7.38 23.45 13.50
N THR A 486 8.45 23.93 12.88
CA THR A 486 9.00 25.26 13.08
C THR A 486 8.79 26.05 11.81
N MET A 487 8.35 27.30 11.93
CA MET A 487 8.27 28.21 10.79
C MET A 487 9.17 29.41 11.07
N THR A 488 10.03 29.72 10.11
CA THR A 488 11.01 30.79 10.18
C THR A 488 10.91 31.64 8.93
N SER A 489 10.91 32.95 9.07
CA SER A 489 11.05 33.88 7.96
C SER A 489 12.40 34.59 8.03
N ILE A 490 13.10 34.63 6.89
CA ILE A 490 14.43 35.23 6.74
C ILE A 490 14.36 36.26 5.62
N ALA A 491 14.70 37.51 5.93
CA ALA A 491 14.74 38.60 4.96
C ALA A 491 16.06 38.59 4.17
N GLY A 492 15.95 38.76 2.86
CA GLY A 492 17.05 38.87 1.91
C GLY A 492 17.47 40.31 1.63
N ASP A 493 18.57 40.44 0.89
CA ASP A 493 19.11 41.72 0.42
C ASP A 493 18.35 42.19 -0.83
N PRO A 494 17.55 43.28 -0.74
CA PRO A 494 16.77 43.77 -1.88
C PRO A 494 17.63 44.29 -3.04
N THR A 495 18.90 44.63 -2.80
CA THR A 495 19.83 45.10 -3.85
C THR A 495 20.34 43.96 -4.73
N VAL A 496 20.28 42.72 -4.25
CA VAL A 496 20.65 41.53 -5.02
C VAL A 496 19.52 41.11 -5.95
N ALA A 497 18.26 41.15 -5.48
CA ALA A 497 17.08 40.76 -6.25
C ALA A 497 16.77 41.69 -7.44
N ALA A 498 16.98 43.00 -7.31
CA ALA A 498 16.71 43.98 -8.37
C ALA A 498 17.54 43.79 -9.66
N ASN A 499 18.60 42.96 -9.63
CA ASN A 499 19.51 42.72 -10.75
C ASN A 499 19.20 41.44 -11.57
N GLN A 500 18.09 40.75 -11.33
CA GLN A 500 17.66 39.59 -12.12
C GLN A 500 16.89 40.03 -13.38
N ARG A 501 17.46 39.85 -14.58
CA ARG A 501 16.69 39.79 -15.84
C ARG A 501 16.25 38.34 -16.06
N LEU A 502 14.96 38.04 -15.86
CA LEU A 502 14.39 36.71 -16.07
C LEU A 502 14.42 36.31 -17.55
N VAL A 503 14.96 35.13 -17.85
CA VAL A 503 14.77 34.43 -19.13
C VAL A 503 13.71 33.36 -18.88
N ALA A 504 12.52 33.53 -19.46
CA ALA A 504 11.47 32.52 -19.41
C ALA A 504 11.90 31.29 -20.23
N ALA A 505 12.12 30.16 -19.57
CA ALA A 505 12.21 28.87 -20.24
C ALA A 505 10.79 28.35 -20.48
N SER A 506 10.43 28.13 -21.74
CA SER A 506 9.22 27.38 -22.07
C SER A 506 9.43 25.93 -21.66
N ASP A 507 8.64 25.39 -20.74
CA ASP A 507 8.24 23.99 -20.90
C ASP A 507 6.97 23.60 -20.18
N ARG A 508 6.33 22.61 -20.81
CA ARG A 508 4.98 22.09 -20.62
C ARG A 508 4.95 21.17 -19.39
N HIS A 509 4.10 21.50 -18.40
CA HIS A 509 3.53 20.66 -17.33
C HIS A 509 3.46 21.37 -15.96
N GLY A 510 2.87 22.56 -15.95
CA GLY A 510 2.42 23.24 -14.74
C GLY A 510 1.09 23.93 -15.03
N GLN A 511 0.00 23.17 -15.01
CA GLN A 511 -1.34 23.74 -15.01
C GLN A 511 -1.77 23.85 -13.55
N GLY A 512 -1.92 25.11 -13.12
CA GLY A 512 -2.33 25.54 -11.79
C GLY A 512 -2.22 27.06 -11.65
N VAL A 513 -2.38 27.80 -12.74
CA VAL A 513 -2.74 29.22 -12.70
C VAL A 513 -4.25 29.23 -12.90
N ALA A 514 -5.01 29.33 -11.81
CA ALA A 514 -6.45 29.53 -11.91
C ALA A 514 -6.71 31.00 -12.21
N ASP A 515 -7.17 31.28 -13.42
CA ASP A 515 -7.59 32.60 -13.85
C ASP A 515 -9.02 32.82 -13.33
N ALA A 516 -9.19 33.69 -12.34
CA ALA A 516 -10.48 34.00 -11.72
C ALA A 516 -11.30 34.95 -12.62
N GLY A 517 -11.71 34.45 -13.79
CA GLY A 517 -12.31 35.24 -14.85
C GLY A 517 -13.81 34.99 -15.05
N SER A 518 -14.63 35.84 -14.43
CA SER A 518 -15.99 36.27 -14.84
C SER A 518 -17.13 35.25 -14.90
N LEU A 519 -18.08 35.36 -13.97
CA LEU A 519 -19.50 35.07 -14.24
C LEU A 519 -20.42 36.17 -13.64
N PRO A 520 -21.54 36.54 -14.31
CA PRO A 520 -22.34 37.70 -13.94
C PRO A 520 -23.36 37.37 -12.85
N LEU A 521 -23.39 38.19 -11.80
CA LEU A 521 -24.42 38.17 -10.75
C LEU A 521 -25.80 38.53 -11.33
N ALA A 522 -26.74 37.59 -11.29
CA ALA A 522 -28.16 37.86 -11.51
C ALA A 522 -28.74 38.53 -10.24
N SER A 523 -29.26 39.74 -10.40
CA SER A 523 -29.92 40.51 -9.36
C SER A 523 -31.26 39.89 -8.94
N ALA A 524 -31.40 39.57 -7.65
CA ALA A 524 -32.65 39.11 -7.05
C ALA A 524 -33.69 40.24 -6.88
N PRO A 525 -35.00 39.96 -7.04
CA PRO A 525 -36.07 40.88 -6.67
C PRO A 525 -36.41 40.83 -5.17
N ARG A 526 -37.02 41.93 -4.70
CA ARG A 526 -37.37 42.25 -3.31
C ARG A 526 -38.67 41.57 -2.81
N ALA A 527 -38.73 41.51 -1.46
CA ALA A 527 -39.88 41.39 -0.55
C ALA A 527 -40.22 39.96 -0.10
N ALA A 528 -40.57 39.67 1.16
CA ALA A 528 -41.33 40.48 2.13
C ALA A 528 -40.86 40.33 3.60
N ARG A 529 -41.34 41.24 4.46
CA ARG A 529 -41.03 41.35 5.90
C ARG A 529 -41.89 40.42 6.76
N VAL A 530 -41.31 40.14 7.94
CA VAL A 530 -41.88 39.92 9.29
C VAL A 530 -41.80 38.49 9.81
N GLY A 531 -41.18 38.36 10.99
CA GLY A 531 -41.13 37.18 11.84
C GLY A 531 -39.86 37.16 12.69
N THR A 532 -39.73 38.08 13.64
CA THR A 532 -38.62 38.11 14.61
C THR A 532 -38.67 36.87 15.51
N ALA A 533 -37.75 35.92 15.31
CA ALA A 533 -37.41 34.92 16.30
C ALA A 533 -35.95 35.15 16.74
N THR A 534 -35.79 35.19 18.05
CA THR A 534 -34.57 35.50 18.81
C THR A 534 -33.50 34.39 18.67
N SER A 535 -32.24 34.75 18.45
CA SER A 535 -31.07 33.92 18.84
C SER A 535 -31.05 33.68 20.36
N PRO A 536 -30.23 32.75 20.88
CA PRO A 536 -30.13 31.32 20.59
C PRO A 536 -30.51 30.49 21.83
N GLY A 537 -30.95 29.25 21.64
CA GLY A 537 -30.97 28.20 22.67
C GLY A 537 -30.08 27.04 22.22
N PRO A 538 -29.33 26.41 23.15
CA PRO A 538 -28.29 25.44 22.85
C PRO A 538 -28.91 24.19 22.23
N GLU A 539 -28.27 23.62 21.20
CA GLU A 539 -28.31 22.16 21.13
C GLU A 539 -27.64 21.69 22.42
N ASN A 540 -28.43 21.06 23.29
CA ASN A 540 -27.95 20.56 24.57
C ASN A 540 -26.70 19.72 24.34
N VAL A 541 -25.73 19.91 25.24
CA VAL A 541 -24.41 19.26 25.36
C VAL A 541 -24.54 17.75 25.65
N GLY A 542 -25.66 17.13 25.31
CA GLY A 542 -25.95 15.72 25.56
C GLY A 542 -25.73 14.80 24.35
N GLY A 543 -25.81 15.33 23.13
CA GLY A 543 -25.65 14.54 21.90
C GLY A 543 -24.20 14.43 21.44
N GLU A 544 -23.26 13.99 22.28
CA GLU A 544 -21.88 13.67 21.87
C GLU A 544 -21.66 12.15 21.76
N ARG A 545 -22.29 11.37 22.65
CA ARG A 545 -22.20 9.90 22.66
C ARG A 545 -23.05 9.22 21.58
N ASP A 546 -24.05 9.91 21.04
CA ASP A 546 -24.90 9.41 19.94
C ASP A 546 -24.10 9.15 18.67
N TRP A 547 -23.31 10.15 18.28
CA TRP A 547 -22.45 10.10 17.11
C TRP A 547 -21.37 9.04 17.26
N GLU A 548 -20.91 8.82 18.49
CA GLU A 548 -19.96 7.77 18.79
C GLU A 548 -20.56 6.38 18.50
N ARG A 549 -21.80 6.11 18.95
CA ARG A 549 -22.52 4.85 18.67
C ARG A 549 -22.79 4.69 17.19
N HIS A 550 -23.27 5.73 16.51
CA HIS A 550 -23.55 5.66 15.09
C HIS A 550 -22.26 5.42 14.27
N ASN A 551 -21.17 6.11 14.57
CA ASN A 551 -19.87 5.87 13.94
C ASN A 551 -19.36 4.44 14.12
N GLN A 552 -19.58 3.83 15.28
CA GLN A 552 -19.25 2.41 15.52
C GLN A 552 -20.02 1.48 14.59
N VAL A 553 -21.25 1.85 14.19
CA VAL A 553 -21.98 1.10 13.16
C VAL A 553 -21.32 1.26 11.81
N MET A 554 -20.93 2.46 11.41
CA MET A 554 -20.26 2.69 10.13
C MET A 554 -18.92 1.96 10.01
N GLU A 555 -18.13 1.92 11.08
CA GLU A 555 -16.90 1.13 11.10
C GLU A 555 -17.15 -0.38 11.03
N ARG A 556 -18.19 -0.88 11.73
CA ARG A 556 -18.60 -2.29 11.61
C ARG A 556 -19.11 -2.63 10.22
N ASN A 557 -19.83 -1.72 9.58
CA ASN A 557 -20.28 -1.87 8.21
C ASN A 557 -19.09 -2.05 7.26
N GLN A 558 -18.05 -1.22 7.41
CA GLN A 558 -16.81 -1.37 6.65
C GLN A 558 -16.07 -2.67 6.97
N GLU A 559 -16.02 -3.08 8.24
CA GLU A 559 -15.43 -4.36 8.64
C GLU A 559 -16.15 -5.55 8.00
N ILE A 560 -17.48 -5.56 7.98
CA ILE A 560 -18.27 -6.62 7.35
C ILE A 560 -17.98 -6.70 5.86
N VAL A 561 -17.94 -5.56 5.16
CA VAL A 561 -17.58 -5.53 3.73
C VAL A 561 -16.16 -6.07 3.52
N ARG A 562 -15.20 -5.73 4.38
CA ARG A 562 -13.83 -6.28 4.30
C ARG A 562 -13.76 -7.78 4.58
N GLN A 563 -14.60 -8.30 5.48
CA GLN A 563 -14.63 -9.71 5.85
C GLN A 563 -15.27 -10.59 4.77
N LEU A 564 -16.38 -10.13 4.20
CA LEU A 564 -17.15 -10.91 3.22
C LEU A 564 -16.69 -10.67 1.77
N GLY A 565 -16.07 -9.52 1.49
CA GLY A 565 -15.71 -9.11 0.15
C GLY A 565 -16.92 -8.68 -0.70
N PRO A 566 -16.70 -8.31 -1.97
CA PRO A 566 -17.79 -7.86 -2.83
C PRO A 566 -18.77 -9.00 -3.14
N ALA A 567 -20.06 -8.75 -2.96
CA ALA A 567 -21.13 -9.67 -3.33
C ALA A 567 -21.46 -9.54 -4.83
N SER A 568 -22.00 -10.61 -5.41
CA SER A 568 -22.55 -10.53 -6.76
C SER A 568 -23.82 -9.67 -6.75
N PRO A 569 -23.94 -8.66 -7.63
CA PRO A 569 -25.19 -7.94 -7.77
C PRO A 569 -26.32 -8.94 -8.06
N PRO A 570 -27.51 -8.79 -7.47
CA PRO A 570 -28.62 -9.66 -7.81
C PRO A 570 -28.87 -9.59 -9.32
N SER A 571 -28.82 -10.74 -10.00
CA SER A 571 -29.18 -10.78 -11.42
C SER A 571 -30.60 -10.24 -11.60
N MET A 572 -30.89 -9.47 -12.65
CA MET A 572 -32.27 -9.07 -12.99
C MET A 572 -33.25 -10.25 -13.12
N ALA A 573 -32.77 -11.50 -13.15
CA ALA A 573 -33.59 -12.71 -13.11
C ALA A 573 -34.14 -13.07 -11.71
N HIS A 574 -33.50 -12.63 -10.61
CA HIS A 574 -34.03 -12.74 -9.24
C HIS A 574 -35.04 -11.63 -8.92
N ALA A 575 -34.96 -10.47 -9.60
CA ALA A 575 -35.94 -9.38 -9.53
C ALA A 575 -37.36 -9.74 -10.04
N ARG A 576 -37.60 -11.01 -10.45
CA ARG A 576 -38.92 -11.50 -10.87
C ARG A 576 -39.72 -12.20 -9.75
N GLN A 577 -39.16 -12.39 -8.56
CA GLN A 577 -39.95 -12.76 -7.37
C GLN A 577 -40.07 -11.54 -6.46
N SER A 578 -40.93 -10.58 -6.82
CA SER A 578 -41.29 -9.51 -5.90
C SER A 578 -41.94 -10.12 -4.66
N LEU A 579 -41.37 -9.94 -3.48
CA LEU A 579 -42.06 -10.22 -2.22
C LEU A 579 -43.20 -9.20 -2.09
N ALA A 580 -44.43 -9.64 -2.34
CA ALA A 580 -45.61 -8.79 -2.23
C ALA A 580 -46.04 -8.69 -0.76
N TYR A 581 -45.76 -7.55 -0.12
CA TYR A 581 -46.21 -7.25 1.23
C TYR A 581 -47.60 -6.61 1.25
N SER A 582 -48.38 -6.93 2.28
CA SER A 582 -49.68 -6.34 2.58
C SER A 582 -49.66 -5.66 3.94
N VAL A 583 -50.46 -4.61 4.10
CA VAL A 583 -50.67 -3.98 5.41
C VAL A 583 -51.20 -5.01 6.40
N SER A 584 -50.65 -5.02 7.61
CA SER A 584 -50.89 -6.01 8.69
C SER A 584 -50.11 -7.33 8.57
N ASP A 585 -49.34 -7.55 7.50
CA ASP A 585 -48.41 -8.67 7.47
C ASP A 585 -47.43 -8.57 8.65
N THR A 586 -47.11 -9.71 9.27
CA THR A 586 -46.14 -9.76 10.36
C THR A 586 -44.88 -10.48 9.88
N LEU A 587 -43.74 -9.80 9.97
CA LEU A 587 -42.42 -10.31 9.61
C LEU A 587 -41.59 -10.55 10.88
N THR A 588 -40.67 -11.51 10.81
CA THR A 588 -39.59 -11.64 11.78
C THR A 588 -38.33 -11.09 11.13
N LEU A 589 -37.79 -10.01 11.68
CA LEU A 589 -36.63 -9.30 11.14
C LEU A 589 -35.52 -9.27 12.18
N PHE A 590 -34.27 -9.34 11.75
CA PHE A 590 -33.12 -9.07 12.61
C PHE A 590 -32.98 -7.56 12.81
N ALA A 591 -32.85 -7.09 14.06
CA ALA A 591 -32.80 -5.66 14.39
C ALA A 591 -31.86 -5.31 15.57
N GLY A 592 -30.97 -6.24 15.96
CA GLY A 592 -29.96 -5.96 16.99
C GLY A 592 -28.89 -4.97 16.52
N PHE A 593 -28.44 -4.09 17.42
CA PHE A 593 -27.37 -3.09 17.20
C PHE A 593 -25.97 -3.69 17.22
N GLU A 594 -25.68 -4.57 18.20
CA GLU A 594 -24.42 -5.33 18.26
C GLU A 594 -24.52 -6.57 17.36
N ALA A 595 -24.54 -6.32 16.06
CA ALA A 595 -24.76 -7.32 15.03
C ALA A 595 -23.45 -7.92 14.49
N THR A 596 -23.42 -9.24 14.34
CA THR A 596 -22.47 -9.97 13.48
C THR A 596 -23.26 -10.83 12.49
N CYS A 597 -22.58 -11.39 11.49
CA CYS A 597 -23.22 -12.32 10.54
C CYS A 597 -23.66 -13.67 11.15
N SER A 598 -23.30 -13.94 12.41
CA SER A 598 -23.70 -15.16 13.12
C SER A 598 -24.74 -14.92 14.21
N THR A 599 -24.81 -13.71 14.76
CA THR A 599 -25.58 -13.40 15.96
C THR A 599 -26.23 -12.02 15.83
N ARG A 600 -27.56 -11.97 15.88
CA ARG A 600 -28.34 -10.73 15.89
C ARG A 600 -29.73 -10.95 16.46
N ASP A 601 -30.19 -10.03 17.30
CA ASP A 601 -31.52 -10.11 17.89
C ASP A 601 -32.61 -9.99 16.82
N GLN A 602 -33.69 -10.78 16.98
CA GLN A 602 -34.87 -10.72 16.14
C GLN A 602 -35.99 -9.93 16.83
N VAL A 603 -36.75 -9.20 16.02
CA VAL A 603 -38.00 -8.57 16.40
C VAL A 603 -39.11 -9.04 15.49
N ARG A 604 -40.34 -8.98 15.99
CA ARG A 604 -41.53 -9.19 15.18
C ARG A 604 -42.08 -7.83 14.79
N ALA A 605 -42.21 -7.59 13.50
CA ALA A 605 -42.65 -6.31 12.97
C ALA A 605 -43.92 -6.46 12.15
N VAL A 606 -44.84 -5.51 12.27
CA VAL A 606 -46.07 -5.46 11.48
C VAL A 606 -45.94 -4.39 10.39
N VAL A 607 -46.28 -4.75 9.15
CA VAL A 607 -46.33 -3.79 8.04
C VAL A 607 -47.44 -2.78 8.30
N ARG A 608 -47.05 -1.51 8.45
CA ARG A 608 -47.97 -0.38 8.67
C ARG A 608 -48.38 0.29 7.39
N ARG A 609 -47.47 0.40 6.43
CA ARG A 609 -47.73 1.01 5.13
C ARG A 609 -46.84 0.41 4.06
N VAL A 610 -47.46 0.06 2.93
CA VAL A 610 -46.77 -0.24 1.68
C VAL A 610 -46.87 1.03 0.83
N GLY A 611 -45.84 1.87 0.87
CA GLY A 611 -45.76 3.09 0.07
C GLY A 611 -45.38 2.80 -1.38
N ASP A 612 -45.18 3.85 -2.17
CA ASP A 612 -44.66 3.69 -3.53
C ASP A 612 -43.13 3.56 -3.53
N ASN A 613 -42.46 4.11 -2.52
CA ASN A 613 -41.00 4.18 -2.43
C ASN A 613 -40.44 3.58 -1.12
N THR A 614 -41.30 3.45 -0.11
CA THR A 614 -40.92 2.98 1.22
C THR A 614 -41.88 1.91 1.74
N LEU A 615 -41.36 0.97 2.52
CA LEU A 615 -42.14 -0.05 3.23
C LEU A 615 -41.97 0.18 4.74
N TRP A 616 -43.02 0.63 5.41
CA TRP A 616 -42.97 0.98 6.83
C TRP A 616 -43.43 -0.16 7.72
N LEU A 617 -42.63 -0.51 8.72
CA LEU A 617 -42.94 -1.54 9.70
C LEU A 617 -42.79 -1.00 11.12
N ASP A 618 -43.66 -1.47 12.01
CA ASP A 618 -43.55 -1.26 13.44
C ASP A 618 -43.17 -2.57 14.14
N ASP A 619 -42.14 -2.54 14.99
CA ASP A 619 -41.97 -3.57 16.01
C ASP A 619 -43.25 -3.64 16.88
N ILE A 620 -43.82 -4.84 17.01
CA ILE A 620 -45.09 -5.06 17.71
C ILE A 620 -45.00 -4.74 19.20
N GLU A 621 -43.79 -4.69 19.75
CA GLU A 621 -43.54 -4.40 21.15
C GLU A 621 -43.12 -2.94 21.40
N ASN A 622 -43.26 -2.07 20.39
CA ASN A 622 -43.06 -0.63 20.50
C ASN A 622 -43.99 0.02 21.55
N PRO A 623 -43.64 1.22 22.05
CA PRO A 623 -44.57 2.07 22.80
C PRO A 623 -45.89 2.30 22.05
N SER A 624 -46.95 2.65 22.78
CA SER A 624 -48.30 2.82 22.21
C SER A 624 -48.40 3.98 21.20
N ALA A 625 -47.43 4.89 21.18
CA ALA A 625 -47.35 5.99 20.24
C ALA A 625 -46.61 5.58 18.95
N THR A 626 -47.33 5.48 17.84
CA THR A 626 -46.77 5.30 16.48
C THR A 626 -47.37 6.28 15.48
N PHE A 627 -46.78 6.38 14.30
CA PHE A 627 -47.30 7.17 13.18
C PHE A 627 -48.58 6.54 12.60
N THR A 628 -49.49 7.41 12.18
CA THR A 628 -50.69 7.02 11.43
C THR A 628 -50.33 6.79 9.97
N ASP A 629 -51.18 6.05 9.25
CA ASP A 629 -50.98 5.83 7.80
C ASP A 629 -50.86 7.15 7.01
N SER A 630 -51.61 8.20 7.38
CA SER A 630 -51.50 9.51 6.73
C SER A 630 -50.15 10.20 6.97
N GLU A 631 -49.56 10.03 8.15
CA GLU A 631 -48.25 10.58 8.47
C GLU A 631 -47.15 9.78 7.74
N LEU A 632 -47.28 8.45 7.69
CA LEU A 632 -46.38 7.60 6.89
C LEU A 632 -46.48 7.90 5.39
N ALA A 633 -47.69 8.19 4.88
CA ALA A 633 -47.89 8.64 3.50
C ALA A 633 -47.20 9.98 3.22
N HIS A 634 -47.22 10.89 4.19
CA HIS A 634 -46.51 12.16 4.09
C HIS A 634 -44.99 11.96 4.02
N LEU A 635 -44.44 11.08 4.85
CA LEU A 635 -43.00 10.76 4.84
C LEU A 635 -42.57 10.03 3.55
N ASP A 636 -43.37 9.07 3.06
CA ASP A 636 -43.14 8.40 1.77
C ASP A 636 -43.14 9.41 0.61
N SER A 637 -44.09 10.34 0.61
CA SER A 637 -44.16 11.41 -0.40
C SER A 637 -42.99 12.39 -0.29
N PHE A 638 -42.57 12.72 0.93
CA PHE A 638 -41.41 13.59 1.16
C PHE A 638 -40.14 12.96 0.57
N TYR A 639 -39.88 11.70 0.89
CA TYR A 639 -38.71 10.97 0.38
C TYR A 639 -38.71 10.96 -1.15
N ALA A 640 -39.84 10.57 -1.75
CA ALA A 640 -39.99 10.51 -3.20
C ALA A 640 -39.76 11.84 -3.91
N ALA A 641 -40.27 12.94 -3.34
CA ALA A 641 -40.27 14.25 -3.98
C ALA A 641 -38.99 15.07 -3.73
N ASN A 642 -38.19 14.74 -2.70
CA ASN A 642 -37.08 15.59 -2.28
C ASN A 642 -35.75 14.87 -2.08
N ALA A 643 -35.75 13.65 -1.51
CA ALA A 643 -34.52 12.97 -1.10
C ALA A 643 -34.06 11.92 -2.11
N ARG A 644 -35.00 11.16 -2.69
CA ARG A 644 -34.70 10.07 -3.62
C ARG A 644 -33.88 10.53 -4.83
N GLU A 645 -34.24 11.67 -5.43
CA GLU A 645 -33.51 12.22 -6.58
C GLU A 645 -32.09 12.62 -6.18
N VAL A 646 -31.90 13.26 -5.02
CA VAL A 646 -30.56 13.60 -4.49
C VAL A 646 -29.71 12.35 -4.30
N HIS A 647 -30.28 11.29 -3.70
CA HIS A 647 -29.58 10.01 -3.52
C HIS A 647 -29.17 9.41 -4.87
N GLU A 648 -30.11 9.26 -5.81
CA GLU A 648 -29.87 8.67 -7.13
C GLU A 648 -28.87 9.47 -7.97
N ASP A 649 -28.98 10.80 -7.95
CA ASP A 649 -28.17 11.69 -8.78
C ASP A 649 -26.78 11.96 -8.22
N TYR A 650 -26.63 12.12 -6.91
CA TYR A 650 -25.33 12.49 -6.32
C TYR A 650 -24.57 11.30 -5.75
N PHE A 651 -25.24 10.26 -5.26
CA PHE A 651 -24.56 9.14 -4.57
C PHE A 651 -24.66 7.85 -5.39
N GLY A 652 -25.82 7.60 -6.00
CA GLY A 652 -26.12 6.41 -6.80
C GLY A 652 -27.48 5.80 -6.45
N GLY A 653 -27.87 4.75 -7.17
CA GLY A 653 -29.11 4.04 -6.91
C GLY A 653 -28.99 3.02 -5.76
N LEU A 654 -30.14 2.60 -5.25
CA LEU A 654 -30.29 1.43 -4.38
C LEU A 654 -30.11 0.12 -5.19
N SER A 655 -29.85 -0.99 -4.50
CA SER A 655 -29.62 -2.31 -5.14
C SER A 655 -30.92 -2.98 -5.60
N ASP A 656 -32.02 -2.76 -4.87
CA ASP A 656 -33.28 -3.49 -4.91
C ASP A 656 -33.09 -5.02 -4.75
N ILE A 657 -32.40 -5.44 -3.69
CA ILE A 657 -32.03 -6.85 -3.48
C ILE A 657 -33.21 -7.79 -3.22
N ASP A 658 -34.32 -7.28 -2.66
CA ASP A 658 -35.54 -8.04 -2.40
C ASP A 658 -36.61 -7.89 -3.50
N GLY A 659 -36.30 -7.12 -4.55
CA GLY A 659 -37.12 -6.94 -5.75
C GLY A 659 -38.45 -6.21 -5.50
N ASN A 660 -38.55 -5.44 -4.41
CA ASN A 660 -39.76 -4.75 -4.03
C ASN A 660 -39.77 -3.26 -4.46
N ASN A 661 -38.66 -2.73 -4.99
CA ASN A 661 -38.40 -1.33 -5.38
C ASN A 661 -38.62 -0.29 -4.26
N ARG A 662 -38.44 -0.68 -3.00
CA ARG A 662 -38.71 0.15 -1.81
C ARG A 662 -37.61 0.01 -0.77
N VAL A 663 -37.34 1.10 -0.07
CA VAL A 663 -36.55 1.05 1.17
C VAL A 663 -37.44 0.54 2.30
N MET A 664 -36.99 -0.49 3.00
CA MET A 664 -37.65 -0.99 4.22
C MET A 664 -37.29 -0.09 5.41
N ILE A 665 -38.29 0.37 6.14
CA ILE A 665 -38.12 1.24 7.31
C ILE A 665 -38.75 0.55 8.51
N LEU A 666 -37.91 -0.03 9.36
CA LEU A 666 -38.34 -0.67 10.59
C LEU A 666 -38.25 0.32 11.75
N MET A 667 -39.39 0.83 12.18
CA MET A 667 -39.50 1.61 13.41
C MET A 667 -39.47 0.66 14.60
N THR A 668 -38.42 0.69 15.40
CA THR A 668 -38.24 -0.25 16.51
C THR A 668 -37.67 0.39 17.77
N LYS A 669 -38.21 -0.02 18.92
CA LYS A 669 -37.72 0.32 20.25
C LYS A 669 -36.27 -0.09 20.49
N GLN A 670 -35.71 -0.98 19.66
CA GLN A 670 -34.29 -1.34 19.76
C GLN A 670 -33.39 -0.11 19.55
N VAL A 671 -33.83 0.86 18.74
CA VAL A 671 -33.13 2.15 18.60
C VAL A 671 -33.24 2.97 19.88
N ASN A 672 -34.45 3.10 20.46
CA ASN A 672 -34.67 3.84 21.70
C ASN A 672 -33.90 3.26 22.90
N ARG A 673 -33.68 1.94 22.95
CA ARG A 673 -32.90 1.30 24.02
C ARG A 673 -31.44 1.71 24.04
N LEU A 674 -30.97 2.34 22.97
CA LEU A 674 -29.64 2.94 22.90
C LEU A 674 -29.63 4.40 23.35
N ASP A 675 -30.68 4.86 24.02
CA ASP A 675 -30.64 6.16 24.68
C ASP A 675 -30.00 6.07 26.06
N ASP A 676 -29.33 7.15 26.44
CA ASP A 676 -28.86 7.38 27.80
C ASP A 676 -29.48 8.69 28.36
N GLU A 677 -29.17 9.06 29.62
CA GLU A 677 -29.78 10.23 30.30
C GLU A 677 -29.63 11.57 29.53
N ASP A 678 -28.62 11.69 28.66
CA ASP A 678 -28.31 12.91 27.92
C ASP A 678 -28.34 12.76 26.38
N SER A 679 -28.60 11.56 25.83
CA SER A 679 -28.19 11.21 24.45
C SER A 679 -29.25 10.31 23.78
N PHE A 680 -29.54 10.53 22.49
CA PHE A 680 -30.44 9.69 21.69
C PHE A 680 -29.90 9.30 20.30
N LEU A 681 -30.11 8.05 19.88
CA LEU A 681 -29.80 7.63 18.50
C LEU A 681 -31.03 7.81 17.58
N GLY A 682 -30.84 8.45 16.42
CA GLY A 682 -31.88 8.65 15.40
C GLY A 682 -32.22 7.36 14.66
N GLY A 683 -31.19 6.62 14.26
CA GLY A 683 -31.31 5.32 13.64
C GLY A 683 -29.96 4.79 13.17
N TRP A 684 -30.00 3.72 12.37
CA TRP A 684 -28.82 3.17 11.72
C TRP A 684 -29.18 2.30 10.52
N VAL A 685 -28.15 1.95 9.74
CA VAL A 685 -28.19 0.91 8.72
C VAL A 685 -27.09 -0.12 8.96
N TRP A 686 -27.29 -1.36 8.51
CA TRP A 686 -26.30 -2.42 8.64
C TRP A 686 -26.03 -3.09 7.30
N PHE A 687 -24.79 -2.99 6.79
CA PHE A 687 -24.46 -3.47 5.44
C PHE A 687 -24.54 -4.99 5.31
N GLY A 688 -24.53 -5.72 6.42
CA GLY A 688 -24.80 -7.16 6.44
C GLY A 688 -26.18 -7.52 5.88
N ASP A 689 -27.17 -6.62 5.98
CA ASP A 689 -28.51 -6.83 5.43
C ASP A 689 -28.54 -6.82 3.89
N LEU A 690 -27.46 -6.40 3.24
CA LEU A 690 -27.32 -6.42 1.79
C LEU A 690 -26.79 -7.75 1.24
N TYR A 691 -26.23 -8.62 2.10
CA TYR A 691 -25.69 -9.92 1.71
C TYR A 691 -26.78 -10.99 1.70
N SER A 692 -26.54 -12.09 0.97
CA SER A 692 -27.43 -13.25 1.04
C SER A 692 -27.34 -13.92 2.43
N PRO A 693 -28.41 -14.58 2.91
CA PRO A 693 -28.35 -15.36 4.15
C PRO A 693 -27.31 -16.49 4.15
N ALA A 694 -26.81 -16.90 2.98
CA ALA A 694 -25.71 -17.86 2.87
C ALA A 694 -24.35 -17.25 3.22
N GLU A 695 -24.16 -15.96 2.93
CA GLU A 695 -22.95 -15.20 3.24
C GLU A 695 -23.02 -14.59 4.65
N CYS A 696 -24.21 -14.12 5.04
CA CYS A 696 -24.46 -13.50 6.34
C CYS A 696 -25.78 -14.01 6.91
N ALA A 697 -25.73 -14.99 7.82
CA ALA A 697 -26.91 -15.74 8.29
C ALA A 697 -27.95 -14.89 9.04
N THR A 698 -27.57 -13.70 9.51
CA THR A 698 -28.42 -12.72 10.19
C THR A 698 -28.83 -11.55 9.29
N SER A 699 -28.61 -11.68 7.98
CA SER A 699 -29.09 -10.74 6.97
C SER A 699 -30.61 -10.81 6.82
N ASN A 700 -31.25 -9.64 6.75
CA ASN A 700 -32.64 -9.52 6.31
C ASN A 700 -32.79 -9.53 4.78
N GLN A 701 -31.69 -9.48 4.03
CA GLN A 701 -31.66 -9.42 2.57
C GLN A 701 -32.60 -8.34 2.02
N ALA A 702 -32.52 -7.11 2.56
CA ALA A 702 -33.29 -5.95 2.14
C ALA A 702 -32.52 -4.63 2.30
N GLU A 703 -32.84 -3.59 1.52
CA GLU A 703 -32.45 -2.21 1.80
C GLU A 703 -33.20 -1.69 3.03
N ILE A 704 -32.70 -2.00 4.22
CA ILE A 704 -33.39 -1.74 5.48
C ILE A 704 -32.70 -0.67 6.35
N PHE A 705 -33.51 0.30 6.78
CA PHE A 705 -33.19 1.33 7.75
C PHE A 705 -33.94 1.05 9.08
N TYR A 706 -33.21 1.11 10.20
CA TYR A 706 -33.77 0.93 11.54
C TYR A 706 -33.98 2.30 12.19
N GLY A 707 -35.25 2.70 12.26
CA GLY A 707 -35.66 4.02 12.72
C GLY A 707 -36.16 4.03 14.15
N ARG A 708 -35.99 5.17 14.80
CA ARG A 708 -36.47 5.41 16.16
C ARG A 708 -37.98 5.56 16.25
N VAL A 709 -38.57 5.12 17.36
CA VAL A 709 -40.02 5.21 17.61
C VAL A 709 -40.35 6.39 18.53
N PRO A 710 -41.48 7.11 18.31
CA PRO A 710 -42.02 8.01 19.33
C PRO A 710 -42.22 7.32 20.69
N ASP A 711 -41.66 7.89 21.76
CA ASP A 711 -41.78 7.36 23.13
C ASP A 711 -42.08 8.51 24.10
N PRO A 712 -43.32 9.05 24.09
CA PRO A 712 -43.67 10.21 24.91
C PRO A 712 -43.62 9.94 26.41
N ASP A 713 -43.76 8.66 26.80
CA ASP A 713 -43.77 8.23 28.19
C ASP A 713 -42.36 7.88 28.70
N GLY A 714 -41.41 7.64 27.79
CA GLY A 714 -40.03 7.26 28.09
C GLY A 714 -39.94 5.82 28.61
N VAL A 715 -40.65 4.90 27.96
CA VAL A 715 -40.72 3.48 28.33
C VAL A 715 -39.39 2.77 28.08
N TYR A 716 -38.72 3.08 26.97
CA TYR A 716 -37.48 2.41 26.55
C TYR A 716 -36.27 3.35 26.45
N GLY A 717 -36.47 4.66 26.55
CA GLY A 717 -35.38 5.63 26.43
C GLY A 717 -35.84 7.08 26.62
N TYR A 718 -35.16 8.00 25.94
CA TYR A 718 -35.40 9.44 26.04
C TYR A 718 -36.83 9.79 25.60
N ARG A 719 -37.50 10.61 26.42
CA ARG A 719 -38.88 11.04 26.15
C ARG A 719 -38.95 11.86 24.88
N TRP A 720 -39.58 11.30 23.87
CA TRP A 720 -39.68 11.91 22.56
C TRP A 720 -41.13 11.86 22.07
N THR A 721 -41.74 13.03 21.92
CA THR A 721 -43.11 13.13 21.41
C THR A 721 -43.21 12.73 19.95
N LYS A 722 -44.39 12.23 19.57
CA LYS A 722 -44.72 11.91 18.17
C LYS A 722 -44.52 13.10 17.21
N GLN A 723 -44.84 14.32 17.64
CA GLN A 723 -44.68 15.50 16.79
C GLN A 723 -43.21 15.81 16.52
N GLN A 724 -42.37 15.75 17.55
CA GLN A 724 -40.93 15.95 17.38
C GLN A 724 -40.33 14.84 16.50
N ALA A 725 -40.78 13.59 16.65
CA ALA A 725 -40.31 12.49 15.80
C ALA A 725 -40.70 12.74 14.34
N LEU A 726 -41.97 13.08 14.08
CA LEU A 726 -42.46 13.36 12.73
C LEU A 726 -41.70 14.53 12.06
N ALA A 727 -41.29 15.54 12.83
CA ALA A 727 -40.52 16.68 12.31
C ALA A 727 -39.06 16.31 11.97
N TYR A 728 -38.48 15.32 12.66
CA TYR A 728 -37.09 14.89 12.47
C TYR A 728 -36.92 13.83 11.37
N TYR A 729 -37.93 12.99 11.15
CA TYR A 729 -37.85 11.90 10.17
C TYR A 729 -37.46 12.32 8.74
N PRO A 730 -37.85 13.50 8.21
CA PRO A 730 -37.37 13.96 6.91
C PRO A 730 -35.84 14.01 6.76
N SER A 731 -35.11 14.57 7.74
CA SER A 731 -33.64 14.61 7.70
C SER A 731 -33.06 13.22 7.98
N LEU A 732 -33.61 12.50 8.95
CA LEU A 732 -33.19 11.14 9.28
C LEU A 732 -33.28 10.17 8.09
N LEU A 733 -34.38 10.19 7.33
CA LEU A 733 -34.51 9.39 6.09
C LEU A 733 -33.46 9.80 5.06
N THR A 734 -33.17 11.10 4.97
CA THR A 734 -32.18 11.62 4.02
C THR A 734 -30.76 11.15 4.37
N HIS A 735 -30.42 11.14 5.67
CA HIS A 735 -29.11 10.70 6.16
C HIS A 735 -28.93 9.18 6.03
N GLU A 736 -29.86 8.40 6.58
CA GLU A 736 -29.69 6.94 6.71
C GLU A 736 -29.79 6.22 5.37
N ILE A 737 -30.64 6.72 4.46
CA ILE A 737 -30.74 6.15 3.11
C ILE A 737 -29.48 6.49 2.28
N ALA A 738 -28.80 7.61 2.56
CA ALA A 738 -27.50 7.86 1.92
C ALA A 738 -26.48 6.77 2.30
N HIS A 739 -26.49 6.29 3.55
CA HIS A 739 -25.69 5.14 3.95
C HIS A 739 -26.11 3.83 3.26
N LEU A 740 -27.41 3.61 2.97
CA LEU A 740 -27.82 2.44 2.16
C LEU A 740 -27.25 2.51 0.74
N VAL A 741 -27.24 3.69 0.12
CA VAL A 741 -26.65 3.88 -1.21
C VAL A 741 -25.13 3.69 -1.19
N GLN A 742 -24.45 4.24 -0.18
CA GLN A 742 -23.02 4.00 0.04
C GLN A 742 -22.75 2.51 0.29
N GLY A 743 -23.59 1.84 1.09
CA GLY A 743 -23.53 0.41 1.35
C GLY A 743 -23.70 -0.43 0.09
N ASN A 744 -24.63 -0.05 -0.79
CA ASN A 744 -24.80 -0.66 -2.10
C ASN A 744 -23.51 -0.55 -2.94
N ALA A 745 -22.90 0.64 -2.99
CA ALA A 745 -21.63 0.85 -3.68
C ALA A 745 -20.47 0.07 -3.06
N ALA A 746 -20.42 -0.10 -1.73
CA ALA A 746 -19.42 -0.92 -1.06
C ALA A 746 -19.60 -2.41 -1.36
N VAL A 747 -20.79 -2.95 -1.11
CA VAL A 747 -21.10 -4.38 -1.19
C VAL A 747 -21.04 -4.89 -2.62
N PHE A 748 -21.59 -4.16 -3.59
CA PHE A 748 -21.71 -4.64 -4.97
C PHE A 748 -20.74 -3.93 -5.94
N GLY A 749 -20.32 -2.72 -5.62
CA GLY A 749 -19.40 -1.92 -6.44
C GLY A 749 -17.94 -2.02 -6.01
N GLY A 750 -17.64 -2.63 -4.86
CA GLY A 750 -16.29 -2.71 -4.30
C GLY A 750 -15.74 -1.37 -3.83
N ALA A 751 -16.60 -0.41 -3.50
CA ALA A 751 -16.17 0.85 -2.92
C ALA A 751 -15.59 0.65 -1.50
N ASP A 752 -14.62 1.46 -1.14
CA ASP A 752 -14.02 1.49 0.20
C ASP A 752 -14.10 2.91 0.74
N TYR A 753 -14.31 3.06 2.05
CA TYR A 753 -14.51 4.36 2.67
C TYR A 753 -13.73 4.48 3.97
N THR A 754 -13.43 5.71 4.37
CA THR A 754 -13.20 6.08 5.76
C THR A 754 -14.54 6.38 6.45
N THR A 755 -14.58 6.38 7.78
CA THR A 755 -15.80 6.78 8.51
C THR A 755 -16.22 8.21 8.15
N TRP A 756 -15.26 9.13 7.95
CA TRP A 756 -15.55 10.52 7.59
C TRP A 756 -16.18 10.66 6.20
N GLU A 757 -15.85 9.79 5.24
CA GLU A 757 -16.49 9.80 3.91
C GLU A 757 -17.94 9.33 3.99
N LEU A 758 -18.23 8.32 4.81
CA LEU A 758 -19.60 7.81 5.01
C LEU A 758 -20.48 8.90 5.63
N GLU A 759 -20.10 9.40 6.81
CA GLU A 759 -20.87 10.39 7.56
C GLU A 759 -20.91 11.75 6.86
N GLY A 760 -19.77 12.23 6.37
CA GLY A 760 -19.70 13.46 5.60
C GLY A 760 -20.58 13.41 4.35
N GLY A 761 -20.67 12.25 3.69
CA GLY A 761 -21.56 12.04 2.56
C GLY A 761 -23.04 12.07 2.95
N ALA A 762 -23.42 11.43 4.05
CA ALA A 762 -24.80 11.44 4.53
C ALA A 762 -25.25 12.83 4.99
N THR A 763 -24.40 13.57 5.73
CA THR A 763 -24.67 14.96 6.11
C THR A 763 -24.65 15.92 4.90
N LEU A 764 -23.85 15.63 3.86
CA LEU A 764 -23.93 16.35 2.59
C LEU A 764 -25.28 16.10 1.89
N SER A 765 -25.81 14.88 1.94
CA SER A 765 -27.12 14.55 1.39
C SER A 765 -28.23 15.40 2.03
N GLU A 766 -28.20 15.59 3.35
CA GLU A 766 -29.12 16.49 4.05
C GLU A 766 -29.03 17.94 3.51
N GLN A 767 -27.81 18.44 3.29
CA GLN A 767 -27.60 19.76 2.72
C GLN A 767 -28.17 19.87 1.30
N LEU A 768 -27.93 18.90 0.43
CA LEU A 768 -28.41 18.90 -0.95
C LEU A 768 -29.94 18.84 -1.02
N VAL A 769 -30.60 18.07 -0.15
CA VAL A 769 -32.07 18.06 -0.05
C VAL A 769 -32.59 19.42 0.42
N ALA A 770 -31.97 20.00 1.45
CA ALA A 770 -32.35 21.32 1.95
C ALA A 770 -32.22 22.41 0.89
N TYR A 771 -31.24 22.30 -0.02
CA TYR A 771 -31.11 23.22 -1.15
C TYR A 771 -32.36 23.22 -2.03
N GLY A 772 -32.88 22.04 -2.39
CA GLY A 772 -34.14 21.93 -3.11
C GLY A 772 -35.33 22.51 -2.33
N LEU A 773 -35.42 22.22 -1.03
CA LEU A 773 -36.51 22.69 -0.16
C LEU A 773 -36.56 24.21 0.00
N PHE A 774 -35.40 24.85 0.07
CA PHE A 774 -35.28 26.29 0.34
C PHE A 774 -34.91 27.12 -0.91
N GLY A 775 -34.79 26.47 -2.08
CA GLY A 775 -34.59 27.12 -3.37
C GLY A 775 -33.16 27.60 -3.63
N HIS A 776 -32.16 26.88 -3.13
CA HIS A 776 -30.74 27.14 -3.36
C HIS A 776 -30.20 26.32 -4.53
N GLY A 777 -29.30 26.94 -5.31
CA GLY A 777 -28.54 26.28 -6.36
C GLY A 777 -27.10 25.93 -5.94
N SER A 778 -26.42 25.14 -6.76
CA SER A 778 -24.98 24.89 -6.62
C SER A 778 -24.19 26.22 -6.68
N GLY A 779 -23.09 26.30 -5.94
CA GLY A 779 -22.25 27.50 -5.80
C GLY A 779 -22.92 28.73 -5.19
N GLN A 780 -24.17 28.67 -4.75
CA GLN A 780 -24.85 29.81 -4.15
C GLN A 780 -24.47 29.99 -2.68
N ASN A 781 -24.25 31.24 -2.28
CA ASN A 781 -24.14 31.61 -0.88
C ASN A 781 -25.45 31.30 -0.14
N LEU A 782 -25.34 30.53 0.95
CA LEU A 782 -26.49 30.16 1.77
C LEU A 782 -27.14 31.40 2.41
N GLY A 783 -26.35 32.29 3.01
CA GLY A 783 -26.81 33.49 3.72
C GLY A 783 -27.54 33.20 5.04
N TRP A 784 -27.63 34.22 5.91
CA TRP A 784 -28.21 34.07 7.25
C TRP A 784 -29.70 33.73 7.26
N ALA A 785 -30.46 34.28 6.30
CA ALA A 785 -31.91 34.09 6.26
C ALA A 785 -32.27 32.62 6.00
N ALA A 786 -31.63 32.00 5.02
CA ALA A 786 -31.85 30.60 4.71
C ALA A 786 -31.26 29.68 5.77
N TYR A 787 -30.07 29.99 6.30
CA TYR A 787 -29.53 29.25 7.45
C TYR A 787 -30.51 29.22 8.62
N GLN A 788 -31.16 30.34 8.95
CA GLN A 788 -32.17 30.37 10.01
C GLN A 788 -33.43 29.56 9.68
N TRP A 789 -33.88 29.56 8.42
CA TRP A 789 -35.08 28.82 8.00
C TRP A 789 -34.85 27.32 7.91
N GLY A 790 -33.71 26.91 7.35
CA GLY A 790 -33.25 25.54 7.26
C GLY A 790 -32.35 25.12 8.41
N ARG A 791 -32.49 25.72 9.59
CA ARG A 791 -31.56 25.51 10.71
C ARG A 791 -31.44 24.03 11.09
N ASP A 792 -32.53 23.28 11.03
CA ASP A 792 -32.54 21.85 11.35
C ASP A 792 -31.76 20.99 10.32
N TRP A 793 -31.52 21.53 9.13
CA TRP A 793 -30.77 20.88 8.03
C TRP A 793 -29.33 21.39 7.91
N TYR A 794 -29.08 22.66 8.24
CA TYR A 794 -27.77 23.30 8.10
C TYR A 794 -27.02 23.48 9.42
N GLY A 795 -27.69 23.27 10.56
CA GLY A 795 -27.15 23.53 11.89
C GLY A 795 -25.90 22.71 12.20
N GLN A 796 -25.88 21.44 11.80
CA GLN A 796 -24.81 20.50 12.16
C GLN A 796 -23.45 20.93 11.60
N TRP A 797 -23.35 21.21 10.29
CA TRP A 797 -22.08 21.59 9.68
C TRP A 797 -21.54 22.94 10.20
N VAL A 798 -22.42 23.93 10.47
CA VAL A 798 -22.02 25.21 11.10
C VAL A 798 -21.51 24.98 12.52
N SER A 799 -22.21 24.14 13.28
CA SER A 799 -21.88 23.76 14.65
C SER A 799 -20.52 23.04 14.71
N GLY A 800 -20.25 22.10 13.79
CA GLY A 800 -18.98 21.38 13.73
C GLY A 800 -17.82 22.25 13.26
N LEU A 801 -17.99 23.10 12.24
CA LEU A 801 -16.98 24.07 11.85
C LEU A 801 -16.65 25.04 12.99
N SER A 802 -17.66 25.53 13.71
CA SER A 802 -17.45 26.41 14.87
C SER A 802 -16.53 25.77 15.91
N ARG A 803 -16.76 24.49 16.20
CA ARG A 803 -15.95 23.72 17.16
C ARG A 803 -14.58 23.39 16.61
N PHE A 804 -14.45 23.07 15.32
CA PHE A 804 -13.16 22.92 14.66
C PHE A 804 -12.34 24.23 14.73
N PHE A 805 -12.99 25.38 14.62
CA PHE A 805 -12.37 26.69 14.85
C PHE A 805 -12.08 26.99 16.32
N GLY A 806 -12.50 26.13 17.25
CA GLY A 806 -12.14 26.17 18.65
C GLY A 806 -13.22 26.69 19.57
N TRP A 807 -14.47 26.82 19.11
CA TRP A 807 -15.58 27.18 19.98
C TRP A 807 -15.74 26.17 21.14
N ASP A 808 -15.72 26.67 22.38
CA ASP A 808 -15.99 25.86 23.57
C ASP A 808 -17.51 25.84 23.86
N SER A 809 -18.21 24.81 23.39
CA SER A 809 -19.66 24.70 23.55
C SER A 809 -20.12 24.46 24.99
N GLU A 810 -19.21 24.11 25.91
CA GLU A 810 -19.51 23.99 27.34
C GLU A 810 -19.45 25.34 28.07
N ASP A 811 -18.91 26.40 27.43
CA ASP A 811 -18.87 27.71 28.03
C ASP A 811 -20.26 28.37 28.00
N PRO A 812 -20.92 28.59 29.16
CA PRO A 812 -22.25 29.17 29.22
C PRO A 812 -22.30 30.61 28.71
N THR A 813 -21.15 31.29 28.59
CA THR A 813 -21.07 32.67 28.07
C THR A 813 -20.91 32.71 26.55
N ASN A 814 -20.71 31.56 25.91
CA ASN A 814 -20.48 31.43 24.47
C ASN A 814 -19.32 32.33 23.97
N SER A 815 -18.32 32.57 24.81
CA SER A 815 -17.24 33.53 24.54
C SER A 815 -15.86 32.87 24.58
N ARG A 816 -15.74 31.66 25.11
CA ARG A 816 -14.48 30.96 25.24
C ARG A 816 -14.11 30.23 23.94
N ARG A 817 -12.80 30.27 23.66
CA ARG A 817 -12.15 29.52 22.59
C ARG A 817 -11.07 28.61 23.20
N VAL A 818 -10.97 27.38 22.73
CA VAL A 818 -9.90 26.45 23.13
C VAL A 818 -8.56 26.89 22.53
N SER A 819 -7.47 26.64 23.25
CA SER A 819 -6.12 26.93 22.77
C SER A 819 -5.71 26.01 21.62
N ASN A 820 -4.84 26.50 20.73
CA ASN A 820 -4.28 25.77 19.60
C ASN A 820 -5.32 25.30 18.54
N ALA A 821 -6.48 25.94 18.48
CA ALA A 821 -7.47 25.69 17.43
C ALA A 821 -7.35 26.71 16.28
N PRO A 822 -7.50 26.28 15.01
CA PRO A 822 -7.84 24.91 14.60
C PRO A 822 -6.67 23.94 14.51
N GLU A 823 -5.42 24.40 14.60
CA GLU A 823 -4.21 23.65 14.18
C GLU A 823 -3.99 22.28 14.86
N GLU A 824 -4.41 22.13 16.11
CA GLU A 824 -4.32 20.86 16.84
C GLU A 824 -5.66 20.12 16.91
N CYS A 825 -6.70 20.65 16.28
CA CYS A 825 -8.03 20.03 16.18
C CYS A 825 -8.11 19.21 14.90
N SER A 826 -8.67 18.01 14.98
CA SER A 826 -8.82 17.12 13.82
C SER A 826 -10.29 16.80 13.61
N TRP A 827 -10.75 16.98 12.38
CA TRP A 827 -12.00 16.40 11.90
C TRP A 827 -11.80 14.97 11.35
N MET A 828 -10.55 14.46 11.37
CA MET A 828 -10.26 13.07 11.06
C MET A 828 -10.50 12.22 12.32
N GLY A 829 -11.41 11.25 12.22
CA GLY A 829 -11.57 10.13 13.16
C GLY A 829 -11.95 10.48 14.60
N ARG A 830 -11.97 9.45 15.46
CA ARG A 830 -12.56 9.45 16.81
C ARG A 830 -11.52 9.42 17.95
N PRO A 831 -11.90 9.65 19.22
CA PRO A 831 -10.98 9.55 20.37
C PRO A 831 -10.29 8.19 20.49
N GLU A 832 -10.98 7.09 20.20
CA GLU A 832 -10.43 5.74 20.27
C GLU A 832 -9.31 5.53 19.22
N GLN A 833 -9.36 6.32 18.14
CA GLN A 833 -8.34 6.40 17.09
C GLN A 833 -7.27 7.46 17.42
N GLY A 834 -7.24 7.96 18.67
CA GLY A 834 -6.29 8.96 19.15
C GLY A 834 -6.56 10.38 18.67
N ASN A 835 -7.80 10.73 18.28
CA ASN A 835 -8.20 12.13 18.09
C ASN A 835 -8.33 12.85 19.45
N ASP A 836 -7.20 13.11 20.11
CA ASP A 836 -7.09 13.73 21.43
C ASP A 836 -6.83 15.25 21.37
N GLY A 837 -7.24 15.90 20.29
CA GLY A 837 -7.08 17.34 20.09
C GLY A 837 -7.85 18.21 21.11
N PRO A 838 -7.51 19.50 21.22
CA PRO A 838 -8.11 20.39 22.23
C PRO A 838 -9.55 20.81 21.91
N CYS A 839 -10.00 20.64 20.65
CA CYS A 839 -11.39 20.87 20.29
C CYS A 839 -12.26 19.74 20.81
N LYS A 840 -13.03 20.04 21.86
CA LYS A 840 -14.06 19.17 22.39
C LYS A 840 -15.13 18.97 21.32
N ASN A 841 -15.00 17.85 20.60
CA ASN A 841 -16.02 17.15 19.80
C ASN A 841 -15.41 16.06 18.90
N ALA A 842 -14.42 15.32 19.40
CA ALA A 842 -13.81 14.24 18.63
C ALA A 842 -14.81 13.14 18.21
N PHE A 843 -15.96 13.03 18.89
CA PHE A 843 -17.05 12.12 18.48
C PHE A 843 -17.84 12.60 17.25
N ARG A 844 -17.86 13.91 16.97
CA ARG A 844 -18.51 14.51 15.79
C ARG A 844 -17.54 14.88 14.67
N ALA A 845 -16.25 14.66 14.88
CA ALA A 845 -15.18 15.00 13.94
C ALA A 845 -15.47 14.51 12.51
N VAL A 846 -16.03 13.30 12.39
CA VAL A 846 -16.30 12.63 11.11
C VAL A 846 -17.61 13.02 10.41
N TYR A 847 -18.48 13.81 11.05
CA TYR A 847 -19.78 14.22 10.48
C TYR A 847 -19.72 15.57 9.77
N ASP A 848 -19.40 16.59 10.55
CA ASP A 848 -19.76 17.97 10.21
C ASP A 848 -18.82 18.55 9.15
N VAL A 849 -17.53 18.71 9.50
CA VAL A 849 -16.51 19.29 8.62
C VAL A 849 -16.31 18.49 7.34
N PRO A 850 -16.31 17.13 7.37
CA PRO A 850 -16.26 16.31 6.17
C PRO A 850 -17.32 16.64 5.11
N SER A 851 -18.57 16.90 5.52
CA SER A 851 -19.62 17.30 4.57
C SER A 851 -19.30 18.61 3.84
N VAL A 852 -18.65 19.55 4.54
CA VAL A 852 -18.20 20.83 3.98
C VAL A 852 -17.01 20.63 3.04
N VAL A 853 -16.10 19.69 3.33
CA VAL A 853 -15.01 19.32 2.42
C VAL A 853 -15.56 18.75 1.11
N LEU A 854 -16.52 17.82 1.20
CA LEU A 854 -17.14 17.21 0.01
C LEU A 854 -17.93 18.24 -0.80
N ARG A 855 -18.67 19.12 -0.14
CA ARG A 855 -19.38 20.18 -0.85
C ARG A 855 -18.42 21.20 -1.46
N TYR A 856 -17.36 21.59 -0.76
CA TYR A 856 -16.31 22.43 -1.33
C TYR A 856 -15.71 21.81 -2.59
N ALA A 857 -15.43 20.49 -2.58
CA ALA A 857 -14.95 19.77 -3.76
C ALA A 857 -15.95 19.85 -4.94
N MET A 858 -17.26 19.74 -4.65
CA MET A 858 -18.31 19.89 -5.67
C MET A 858 -18.37 21.31 -6.25
N ASP A 859 -18.36 22.36 -5.43
CA ASP A 859 -18.38 23.72 -5.96
C ASP A 859 -17.10 24.05 -6.73
N ARG A 860 -15.96 23.49 -6.30
CA ARG A 860 -14.67 23.81 -6.87
C ARG A 860 -14.44 23.13 -8.22
N TRP A 861 -14.90 21.89 -8.39
CA TRP A 861 -14.59 21.07 -9.57
C TRP A 861 -15.81 20.55 -10.30
N GLY A 862 -17.00 20.68 -9.74
CA GLY A 862 -18.23 20.15 -10.31
C GLY A 862 -18.51 20.66 -11.72
N ASP A 863 -18.38 21.96 -11.94
CA ASP A 863 -18.61 22.59 -13.26
C ASP A 863 -17.61 22.12 -14.32
N ASP A 864 -16.37 21.84 -13.92
CA ASP A 864 -15.30 21.36 -14.80
C ASP A 864 -15.32 19.83 -14.97
N TYR A 865 -16.06 19.10 -14.12
CA TYR A 865 -16.14 17.65 -14.15
C TYR A 865 -17.15 17.17 -15.19
N SER A 866 -16.78 16.12 -15.94
CA SER A 866 -17.68 15.58 -16.97
C SER A 866 -18.95 15.00 -16.34
N GLY A 867 -20.10 15.62 -16.64
CA GLY A 867 -21.39 15.27 -16.05
C GLY A 867 -21.75 16.08 -14.78
N GLY A 868 -21.00 17.13 -14.46
CA GLY A 868 -21.31 18.05 -13.37
C GLY A 868 -20.94 17.53 -11.99
N GLU A 869 -21.31 18.31 -10.96
CA GLU A 869 -21.10 17.96 -9.54
C GLU A 869 -21.78 16.63 -9.13
N GLN A 870 -22.92 16.30 -9.75
CA GLN A 870 -23.62 15.03 -9.54
C GLN A 870 -22.77 13.84 -9.97
N ALA A 871 -22.13 13.92 -11.15
CA ALA A 871 -21.24 12.87 -11.63
C ALA A 871 -19.94 12.78 -10.80
N LEU A 872 -19.43 13.92 -10.33
CA LEU A 872 -18.28 13.96 -9.43
C LEU A 872 -18.60 13.24 -8.12
N MET A 873 -19.71 13.58 -7.47
CA MET A 873 -20.10 12.97 -6.19
C MET A 873 -20.40 11.47 -6.36
N ARG A 874 -21.08 11.05 -7.43
CA ARG A 874 -21.31 9.61 -7.70
C ARG A 874 -20.00 8.85 -7.90
N ARG A 875 -19.00 9.49 -8.53
CA ARG A 875 -17.69 8.89 -8.71
C ARG A 875 -16.96 8.75 -7.38
N LEU A 876 -17.05 9.73 -6.49
CA LEU A 876 -16.52 9.64 -5.12
C LEU A 876 -17.20 8.50 -4.35
N THR A 877 -18.53 8.42 -4.38
CA THR A 877 -19.28 7.34 -3.73
C THR A 877 -18.90 5.97 -4.26
N ARG A 878 -18.52 5.80 -5.53
CA ARG A 878 -18.16 4.49 -6.10
C ARG A 878 -16.66 4.22 -6.16
N SER A 879 -15.85 5.03 -5.49
CA SER A 879 -14.41 4.93 -5.56
C SER A 879 -13.92 3.66 -4.85
N PRO A 880 -13.03 2.86 -5.49
CA PRO A 880 -12.36 1.74 -4.82
C PRO A 880 -11.22 2.21 -3.90
N LYS A 881 -10.90 3.50 -3.92
CA LYS A 881 -10.02 4.15 -2.95
C LYS A 881 -10.85 4.83 -1.89
N LYS A 882 -10.25 5.02 -0.71
CA LYS A 882 -10.84 5.77 0.39
C LYS A 882 -10.00 6.97 0.79
N GLY A 883 -10.62 7.84 1.56
CA GLY A 883 -10.02 8.99 2.19
C GLY A 883 -9.57 10.03 1.18
N LEU A 884 -8.52 10.76 1.52
CA LEU A 884 -7.94 11.78 0.66
C LEU A 884 -7.41 11.21 -0.67
N ALA A 885 -7.06 9.92 -0.70
CA ALA A 885 -6.65 9.23 -1.93
C ALA A 885 -7.82 9.07 -2.92
N SER A 886 -9.05 8.90 -2.41
CA SER A 886 -10.28 8.87 -3.21
C SER A 886 -10.54 10.24 -3.84
N LEU A 887 -10.56 11.30 -3.01
CA LEU A 887 -10.70 12.67 -3.47
C LEU A 887 -9.64 13.03 -4.51
N ALA A 888 -8.39 12.65 -4.28
CA ALA A 888 -7.29 12.94 -5.19
C ALA A 888 -7.43 12.22 -6.54
N GLU A 889 -7.82 10.95 -6.55
CA GLU A 889 -8.07 10.22 -7.79
C GLU A 889 -9.21 10.85 -8.59
N VAL A 890 -10.33 11.10 -7.93
CA VAL A 890 -11.57 11.48 -8.62
C VAL A 890 -11.51 12.93 -9.11
N SER A 891 -10.94 13.83 -8.31
CA SER A 891 -10.78 15.24 -8.70
C SER A 891 -9.63 15.46 -9.69
N GLY A 892 -8.65 14.55 -9.74
CA GLY A 892 -7.41 14.72 -10.49
C GLY A 892 -6.39 15.65 -9.82
N TRP A 893 -6.65 16.09 -8.58
CA TRP A 893 -5.78 16.97 -7.80
C TRP A 893 -5.08 16.22 -6.67
N ARG A 894 -3.96 16.74 -6.18
CA ARG A 894 -3.23 16.11 -5.06
C ARG A 894 -3.91 16.43 -3.73
N ALA A 895 -3.94 15.48 -2.79
CA ALA A 895 -4.59 15.62 -1.49
C ALA A 895 -4.17 16.90 -0.72
N GLU A 896 -2.89 17.25 -0.76
CA GLU A 896 -2.35 18.47 -0.14
C GLU A 896 -2.90 19.75 -0.77
N GLN A 897 -3.15 19.74 -2.08
CA GLN A 897 -3.75 20.88 -2.76
C GLN A 897 -5.21 20.99 -2.38
N ILE A 898 -5.94 19.87 -2.41
CA ILE A 898 -7.36 19.82 -2.02
C ILE A 898 -7.56 20.42 -0.64
N LEU A 899 -6.76 19.97 0.33
CA LEU A 899 -6.85 20.47 1.69
C LEU A 899 -6.36 21.91 1.84
N ALA A 900 -5.25 22.29 1.21
CA ALA A 900 -4.78 23.68 1.23
C ALA A 900 -5.85 24.63 0.68
N ASP A 901 -6.45 24.27 -0.45
CA ASP A 901 -7.52 25.04 -1.08
C ASP A 901 -8.75 25.13 -0.17
N PHE A 902 -9.21 24.02 0.41
CA PHE A 902 -10.31 24.01 1.38
C PHE A 902 -10.05 24.94 2.58
N TYR A 903 -8.84 24.89 3.15
CA TYR A 903 -8.51 25.75 4.28
C TYR A 903 -8.39 27.23 3.91
N ILE A 904 -7.86 27.52 2.72
CA ILE A 904 -7.86 28.88 2.17
C ILE A 904 -9.31 29.36 1.99
N SER A 905 -10.21 28.52 1.48
CA SER A 905 -11.62 28.88 1.28
C SER A 905 -12.31 29.20 2.61
N LEU A 906 -12.06 28.43 3.68
CA LEU A 906 -12.60 28.72 5.01
C LEU A 906 -12.15 30.08 5.55
N TRP A 907 -10.91 30.50 5.28
CA TRP A 907 -10.44 31.83 5.65
C TRP A 907 -11.12 32.93 4.81
N ILE A 908 -11.23 32.71 3.49
CA ILE A 908 -11.88 33.64 2.55
C ILE A 908 -13.36 33.85 2.89
N ASP A 909 -14.07 32.77 3.23
CA ASP A 909 -15.48 32.78 3.63
C ASP A 909 -15.77 33.65 4.86
N LEU A 910 -14.74 34.04 5.61
CA LEU A 910 -14.82 34.90 6.80
C LEU A 910 -14.29 36.32 6.58
N ASN A 911 -13.71 36.61 5.42
CA ASN A 911 -12.96 37.84 5.18
C ASN A 911 -13.30 38.52 3.84
N GLY A 912 -14.50 38.29 3.31
CA GLY A 912 -15.02 39.00 2.13
C GLY A 912 -15.14 38.17 0.85
N GLY A 913 -15.15 36.84 0.95
CA GLY A 913 -15.61 35.91 -0.09
C GLY A 913 -14.92 36.12 -1.45
N ASN A 914 -15.73 36.32 -2.50
CA ASN A 914 -15.32 36.46 -3.91
C ASN A 914 -14.23 37.52 -4.21
N ALA A 915 -13.84 38.36 -3.24
CA ALA A 915 -12.72 39.29 -3.36
C ALA A 915 -11.36 38.61 -3.66
N TYR A 916 -11.25 37.31 -3.40
CA TYR A 916 -9.98 36.57 -3.51
C TYR A 916 -9.88 35.62 -4.71
N GLY A 917 -10.75 35.74 -5.71
CA GLY A 917 -10.64 35.00 -6.97
C GLY A 917 -10.81 33.48 -6.84
N MET A 918 -11.15 32.99 -5.65
CA MET A 918 -11.49 31.61 -5.37
C MET A 918 -13.00 31.52 -5.20
N ALA A 919 -13.63 30.54 -5.87
CA ALA A 919 -15.04 30.25 -5.65
C ALA A 919 -15.20 29.68 -4.23
N THR A 920 -15.96 30.38 -3.40
CA THR A 920 -16.27 29.97 -2.02
C THR A 920 -17.76 30.17 -1.75
N TRP A 921 -18.27 29.70 -0.60
CA TRP A 921 -19.70 29.81 -0.29
C TRP A 921 -20.07 31.19 0.26
N ASP A 922 -19.08 32.04 0.53
CA ASP A 922 -19.25 33.39 1.07
C ASP A 922 -20.06 33.37 2.39
N LEU A 923 -19.61 32.57 3.34
CA LEU A 923 -20.32 32.34 4.62
C LEU A 923 -20.26 33.54 5.58
N ASP A 924 -19.72 34.68 5.16
CA ASP A 924 -19.46 35.86 6.00
C ASP A 924 -20.75 36.37 6.66
N ASP A 925 -21.88 36.34 5.94
CA ASP A 925 -23.18 36.76 6.49
C ASP A 925 -23.66 35.86 7.64
N ILE A 926 -23.30 34.58 7.64
CA ILE A 926 -23.62 33.66 8.74
C ILE A 926 -22.67 33.91 9.90
N TRP A 927 -21.36 33.84 9.64
CA TRP A 927 -20.33 33.91 10.66
C TRP A 927 -20.30 35.25 11.38
N SER A 928 -20.50 36.36 10.68
CA SER A 928 -20.54 37.72 11.25
C SER A 928 -21.66 37.91 12.29
N ARG A 929 -22.68 37.05 12.28
CA ARG A 929 -23.83 37.08 13.20
C ARG A 929 -23.75 36.05 14.32
N LEU A 930 -22.79 35.12 14.24
CA LEU A 930 -22.49 34.18 15.31
C LEU A 930 -21.50 34.79 16.31
N ALA A 931 -21.35 34.14 17.47
CA ALA A 931 -20.44 34.61 18.51
C ALA A 931 -18.99 34.61 17.99
N TRP A 932 -18.19 35.58 18.42
CA TRP A 932 -16.81 35.74 17.92
C TRP A 932 -15.93 34.49 18.16
N SER A 933 -16.25 33.69 19.18
CA SER A 933 -15.60 32.42 19.55
C SER A 933 -15.84 31.29 18.53
N THR A 934 -16.84 31.43 17.66
CA THR A 934 -17.22 30.44 16.63
C THR A 934 -16.51 30.63 15.29
N GLN A 935 -15.72 31.70 15.14
CA GLN A 935 -15.09 32.06 13.88
C GLN A 935 -13.64 31.59 13.83
N LEU A 936 -13.12 31.23 12.64
CA LEU A 936 -11.70 31.00 12.44
C LEU A 936 -10.91 32.27 12.77
N ARG A 937 -9.93 32.19 13.69
CA ARG A 937 -8.97 33.27 13.90
C ARG A 937 -7.54 32.77 13.73
N PRO A 938 -6.80 33.27 12.74
CA PRO A 938 -5.40 32.95 12.56
C PRO A 938 -4.56 33.58 13.68
N ASN A 939 -3.40 33.00 13.94
CA ASN A 939 -2.36 33.68 14.72
C ASN A 939 -1.86 34.88 13.92
N VAL A 940 -1.43 35.95 14.60
CA VAL A 940 -1.00 37.19 13.94
C VAL A 940 0.47 37.46 14.24
N SER A 941 1.27 37.75 13.22
CA SER A 941 2.63 38.28 13.39
C SER A 941 2.79 39.60 12.64
N THR A 942 3.42 40.57 13.28
CA THR A 942 3.71 41.89 12.67
C THR A 942 5.20 42.14 12.44
N THR A 943 6.05 41.18 12.79
CA THR A 943 7.50 41.28 12.63
C THR A 943 7.90 40.94 11.19
N ALA A 944 8.91 41.63 10.66
CA ALA A 944 9.43 41.37 9.32
C ALA A 944 10.14 40.01 9.22
N GLU A 945 10.74 39.55 10.32
CA GLU A 945 11.26 38.20 10.50
C GLU A 945 10.62 37.60 11.76
N PHE A 946 10.21 36.34 11.68
CA PHE A 946 9.61 35.62 12.79
C PHE A 946 10.15 34.20 12.84
N HIS A 947 10.17 33.65 14.05
CA HIS A 947 10.47 32.25 14.29
C HIS A 947 9.48 31.75 15.35
N GLY A 948 8.89 30.59 15.11
CA GLY A 948 8.08 29.93 16.11
C GLY A 948 7.94 28.44 15.86
N ARG A 949 7.31 27.79 16.83
CA ARG A 949 7.08 26.35 16.85
C ARG A 949 5.61 26.09 17.14
N TRP A 950 5.02 25.22 16.35
CA TRP A 950 3.61 24.85 16.43
C TRP A 950 3.47 23.35 16.16
N ASN A 951 2.29 22.80 16.45
CA ASN A 951 1.94 21.47 16.01
C ASN A 951 0.77 21.56 15.04
N VAL A 952 0.75 20.65 14.07
CA VAL A 952 -0.36 20.51 13.13
C VAL A 952 -0.85 19.08 13.20
N ARG A 953 -2.12 18.89 13.57
CA ARG A 953 -2.75 17.58 13.62
C ARG A 953 -3.22 17.14 12.22
N ALA A 954 -3.37 15.84 12.02
CA ALA A 954 -4.06 15.23 10.88
C ALA A 954 -5.35 15.96 10.49
N GLY A 955 -5.55 16.13 9.18
CA GLY A 955 -6.70 16.86 8.63
C GLY A 955 -6.89 18.24 9.26
N SER A 956 -5.79 18.92 9.59
CA SER A 956 -5.85 20.28 10.12
C SER A 956 -4.84 21.18 9.43
N THR A 957 -4.97 22.47 9.72
CA THR A 957 -4.02 23.48 9.28
C THR A 957 -3.75 24.48 10.39
N TYR A 958 -2.49 24.89 10.48
CA TYR A 958 -2.12 26.12 11.14
C TYR A 958 -2.40 27.31 10.25
N TYR A 959 -2.79 28.45 10.84
CA TYR A 959 -2.92 29.72 10.14
C TYR A 959 -2.11 30.82 10.83
N LEU A 960 -1.27 31.50 10.04
CA LEU A 960 -0.58 32.73 10.40
C LEU A 960 -1.00 33.85 9.46
N HIS A 961 -1.68 34.85 9.98
CA HIS A 961 -1.84 36.14 9.34
C HIS A 961 -0.58 36.99 9.61
N TRP A 962 0.27 37.07 8.61
CA TRP A 962 1.53 37.81 8.64
C TRP A 962 1.36 39.20 8.02
N ILE A 963 1.52 40.22 8.86
CA ILE A 963 1.30 41.64 8.55
C ILE A 963 2.63 42.41 8.80
N PRO A 964 3.66 42.19 7.96
CA PRO A 964 4.96 42.83 8.16
C PRO A 964 4.83 44.35 8.04
N ARG A 965 5.24 45.10 9.08
CA ARG A 965 5.16 46.57 9.07
C ARG A 965 6.24 47.18 8.17
N GLY A 966 5.83 47.86 7.09
CA GLY A 966 6.70 48.63 6.22
C GLY A 966 7.30 47.81 5.06
N SER A 967 8.31 48.37 4.39
CA SER A 967 8.95 47.70 3.26
C SER A 967 9.69 46.44 3.71
N ARG A 968 9.47 45.31 3.02
CA ARG A 968 10.23 44.06 3.24
C ARG A 968 11.10 43.74 2.03
N GLY A 969 12.32 43.26 2.30
CA GLY A 969 13.12 42.60 1.26
C GLY A 969 12.47 41.28 0.82
N PRO A 970 12.97 40.66 -0.26
CA PRO A 970 12.60 39.29 -0.60
C PRO A 970 12.75 38.38 0.63
N THR A 971 11.79 37.50 0.89
CA THR A 971 11.75 36.73 2.13
C THR A 971 11.71 35.24 1.82
N ALA A 972 12.58 34.46 2.46
CA ALA A 972 12.43 33.01 2.48
C ALA A 972 11.63 32.61 3.72
N LEU A 973 10.54 31.88 3.52
CA LEU A 973 9.76 31.23 4.57
C LEU A 973 10.15 29.76 4.58
N ARG A 974 10.66 29.30 5.71
CA ARG A 974 11.06 27.91 5.90
C ARG A 974 10.20 27.28 6.98
N VAL A 975 9.55 26.18 6.63
CA VAL A 975 8.88 25.25 7.54
C VAL A 975 9.74 23.99 7.61
N ALA A 976 10.15 23.62 8.81
CA ALA A 976 11.01 22.48 9.07
C ALA A 976 10.57 21.76 10.34
N SER A 977 11.03 20.53 10.53
CA SER A 977 10.94 19.86 11.83
C SER A 977 11.72 20.64 12.92
N PRO A 978 11.46 20.40 14.22
CA PRO A 978 12.19 21.08 15.30
C PRO A 978 13.72 20.87 15.30
N SER A 979 14.23 19.84 14.62
CA SER A 979 15.67 19.61 14.45
C SER A 979 16.27 20.39 13.26
N GLY A 980 15.45 21.11 12.50
CA GLY A 980 15.86 21.81 11.28
C GLY A 980 15.91 20.92 10.04
N ALA A 981 15.46 19.66 10.13
CA ALA A 981 15.31 18.76 8.98
C ALA A 981 14.02 19.06 8.20
N PRO A 982 13.94 18.68 6.91
CA PRO A 982 12.71 18.70 6.11
C PRO A 982 11.46 18.22 6.87
N VAL A 983 10.31 18.84 6.60
CA VAL A 983 9.04 18.35 7.16
C VAL A 983 8.64 17.01 6.52
N PRO A 984 7.87 16.16 7.22
CA PRO A 984 7.36 14.92 6.63
C PRO A 984 6.53 15.15 5.35
N ASP A 985 6.45 14.12 4.49
CA ASP A 985 5.75 14.17 3.20
C ASP A 985 4.22 14.36 3.32
N HIS A 986 3.65 14.22 4.51
CA HIS A 986 2.25 14.54 4.76
C HIS A 986 2.01 15.99 5.21
N VAL A 987 3.06 16.81 5.36
CA VAL A 987 2.95 18.22 5.75
C VAL A 987 3.30 19.12 4.58
N SER A 988 2.38 20.04 4.25
CA SER A 988 2.58 21.03 3.18
C SER A 988 2.37 22.45 3.70
N VAL A 989 2.86 23.43 2.96
CA VAL A 989 2.79 24.85 3.33
C VAL A 989 2.13 25.62 2.20
N TRP A 990 1.22 26.52 2.54
CA TRP A 990 0.56 27.41 1.60
C TRP A 990 0.66 28.86 2.06
N ALA A 991 0.66 29.80 1.12
CA ALA A 991 0.64 31.23 1.38
C ALA A 991 -0.30 31.93 0.40
N LEU A 992 -1.31 32.62 0.94
CA LEU A 992 -2.23 33.50 0.25
C LEU A 992 -1.78 34.95 0.48
N ARG A 993 -1.60 35.72 -0.60
CA ARG A 993 -1.41 37.18 -0.48
C ARG A 993 -2.77 37.85 -0.39
N VAL A 994 -3.04 38.49 0.74
CA VAL A 994 -4.32 39.15 1.01
C VAL A 994 -4.28 40.65 0.76
N ARG A 995 -3.08 41.26 0.73
CA ARG A 995 -2.88 42.68 0.43
C ARG A 995 -1.57 42.97 -0.30
#